data_AF-A0A0F8B0U1-F1
#
_entry.id   AF-A0A0F8B0U1-F1
#
_cell.length_a   1.000
_cell.length_b   1.000
_cell.length_c   1.000
_cell.angle_alpha   90.00
_cell.angle_beta   90.00
_cell.angle_gamma   90.00
#
_symmetry.space_group_name_H-M   'P 1'
#
loop_
_entity.id
_entity.type
_entity.pdbx_description
1 polymer ?
#
loop_
_entity_poly.entity_id
_entity_poly.type
_entity_poly.pdbx_seq_one_letter_code
_entity_poly.pdbx_strand_id
1 'polypeptide(L)'
;MPSATQGTLVELAPNVTLDLDKVAKDGSGIISLDPYLEPHRDALKRRYSKAQEWLKKLDATEGGVANFAKASPPPPQTMPVHSHTKQGYERFGFNVDQDNNIVYREWAPNATQAFLIGDFNGWDRQSHPMKRNDFGVFEITLKAENGQAAIPHNSKLKIAMNLPDGRQIDRLPAWIKYVTQDLSVSPAYDARFWNPPPSEQYKAKNPRPKKPKSLRVYEAHVGISSPEQRVTTFKEFTKNMLPRIRDLGYNTIQLMAIMEHAYYASFGYQVNSFFAASSRFGTPEDLKELIDTAHGMGIVVLLDVVHSHASKNVLDGLNEFDGTDHQYFHGGPKGRHELWDSRLFNYGHHEVMRFLLSNLRFWMDQYGFDGFRFDGVTSMLYVHHGIRTGFSGDYNEYFGSQVDEEAVVYLMVANELLHKEFPDCITIAEDVSGMPALCVPVSLGGVGFDYRLAMAIPDMWIKILKELSDDQWDMSKICWILTNRRHGEKTIAYAESHDQALVGDKTLMMYLCDAEMYTNMSTLSPLTPVIDRGIALHKMIRLLVHGLGGEGYLNFEGNEFGHPEWLDFPRDGNNNSFWYARRQLNLTEDNLLRYKFLNNFDSAMNKTEDKYGWLGSPQAYVSLKHESDKVIVFERNGHVFVFNFHPTESYSGYRIGIEDAGVYRMVLQTDLEEFGGHKRLEETTRFFTQPEEWNNRRNSVQVYIPCRTAFIRSQPSVEMFKSGISSFARAARPAFAAAPRRAVRTPFPALNRLASTASVGHGKIHQVIGAVVDVKFDGSKLPPILNALETQNNGQKLVLEVAQHLGESVVRCIAMDGTEGLVRGAKAADTGAPITIPVGPETLGRIMNVTGDPIDERGPIVAKKHLPIHAEAPEFTEQSTEAEILITGIKVVDLLAPYARGGKIGLFGGAGVGKTVFIQELINNIAKAHGGYSVFTGVGERTREGNDLYHEMQETSVIQLDGESKVALVFGQMNEPPGARARVALTGLTIAEYFRDAEGQDVLLFIDNIFRFTQAGSEVSALLGRIPSAVGYQPTLAVDMGGMQERITTTKKGSITSVQAVYVPADDLTDPAPATTFAHLDATTVLSRGISELGIYPAVDPLDSKSRMLDPRIVGEEHYQTATKVQQILQEYKSLQDIIAILGMDELSEADKLTVERARKIQRFLSQPFTVAQVFTGIEGSLVDLKDTIASFKAILNGEGDSLPEGAFYMVGDFASAKVKAEKILAELNA
;
A
#
# COMPACT_ATOMS: atom_id res chain seq x y z
N MET A 1 40.10 -38.57 4.59
CA MET A 1 40.27 -37.91 5.90
C MET A 1 41.31 -36.81 5.75
N PRO A 2 40.97 -35.59 6.17
CA PRO A 2 41.44 -35.10 7.47
C PRO A 2 40.26 -34.84 8.43
N SER A 3 40.44 -35.29 9.66
CA SER A 3 39.57 -35.09 10.81
C SER A 3 39.96 -33.83 11.58
N ALA A 4 38.98 -33.00 11.97
CA ALA A 4 38.81 -32.43 13.31
C ALA A 4 37.72 -31.34 13.28
N THR A 5 36.51 -31.71 13.74
CA THR A 5 35.52 -30.87 14.45
C THR A 5 35.60 -29.35 14.24
N GLN A 6 34.98 -28.82 13.17
CA GLN A 6 34.34 -27.51 13.20
C GLN A 6 32.87 -27.74 13.57
N GLY A 7 32.42 -27.14 14.66
CA GLY A 7 31.08 -27.35 15.21
C GLY A 7 29.96 -26.88 14.28
N THR A 8 28.76 -27.38 14.58
CA THR A 8 27.39 -27.12 14.09
C THR A 8 26.91 -25.67 14.25
N LEU A 9 27.80 -24.68 14.16
CA LEU A 9 27.48 -23.26 14.29
C LEU A 9 26.95 -22.70 12.96
N VAL A 10 25.77 -22.06 12.99
CA VAL A 10 25.20 -21.32 11.85
C VAL A 10 25.15 -19.85 12.18
N GLU A 11 25.73 -19.02 11.31
CA GLU A 11 25.61 -17.56 11.36
C GLU A 11 24.34 -17.13 10.62
N LEU A 12 23.45 -16.42 11.30
CA LEU A 12 22.16 -15.97 10.76
C LEU A 12 22.21 -14.51 10.31
N ALA A 13 22.88 -13.68 11.11
CA ALA A 13 23.16 -12.29 10.86
C ALA A 13 24.52 -11.96 11.51
N PRO A 14 25.15 -10.80 11.18
CA PRO A 14 26.43 -10.43 11.78
C PRO A 14 26.42 -10.52 13.31
N ASN A 15 27.32 -11.34 13.87
CA ASN A 15 27.44 -11.67 15.31
C ASN A 15 26.27 -12.45 15.93
N VAL A 16 25.37 -13.02 15.13
CA VAL A 16 24.29 -13.90 15.60
C VAL A 16 24.57 -15.32 15.12
N THR A 17 25.17 -16.13 15.99
CA THR A 17 25.47 -17.54 15.71
C THR A 17 24.71 -18.46 16.65
N LEU A 18 24.07 -19.48 16.09
CA LEU A 18 23.43 -20.56 16.86
C LEU A 18 24.20 -21.86 16.72
N ASP A 19 24.26 -22.61 17.82
CA ASP A 19 24.74 -23.98 17.86
C ASP A 19 23.57 -24.94 17.56
N LEU A 20 23.54 -25.51 16.35
CA LEU A 20 22.46 -26.38 15.91
C LEU A 20 22.32 -27.65 16.76
N ASP A 21 23.32 -28.04 17.53
CA ASP A 21 23.22 -29.19 18.44
C ASP A 21 22.56 -28.84 19.78
N LYS A 22 22.35 -27.55 20.06
CA LYS A 22 21.71 -27.06 21.29
C LYS A 22 20.28 -26.55 21.08
N VAL A 23 19.76 -26.59 19.85
CA VAL A 23 18.41 -26.14 19.51
C VAL A 23 17.50 -27.33 19.19
N ALA A 24 16.18 -27.13 19.34
CA ALA A 24 15.20 -28.17 19.04
C ALA A 24 15.18 -28.47 17.53
N LYS A 25 15.27 -29.77 17.18
CA LYS A 25 15.32 -30.27 15.78
C LYS A 25 13.93 -30.62 15.22
N ASP A 26 12.87 -30.16 15.86
CA ASP A 26 11.47 -30.41 15.50
C ASP A 26 10.80 -29.22 14.81
N GLY A 27 11.59 -28.25 14.33
CA GLY A 27 11.10 -27.02 13.72
C GLY A 27 10.74 -25.92 14.72
N SER A 28 11.06 -26.09 16.01
CA SER A 28 10.86 -25.05 17.03
C SER A 28 12.15 -24.42 17.55
N GLY A 29 13.27 -24.62 16.85
CA GLY A 29 14.59 -24.10 17.22
C GLY A 29 14.66 -22.56 17.28
N ILE A 30 13.89 -21.88 16.44
CA ILE A 30 13.81 -20.41 16.36
C ILE A 30 13.35 -19.75 17.67
N ILE A 31 12.61 -20.47 18.52
CA ILE A 31 12.16 -19.97 19.83
C ILE A 31 13.35 -19.62 20.74
N SER A 32 14.51 -20.25 20.54
CA SER A 32 15.73 -19.91 21.28
C SER A 32 16.29 -18.52 20.96
N LEU A 33 16.00 -17.99 19.77
CA LEU A 33 16.35 -16.61 19.38
C LEU A 33 15.22 -15.65 19.69
N ASP A 34 13.98 -16.08 19.49
CA ASP A 34 12.79 -15.29 19.73
C ASP A 34 11.78 -16.04 20.63
N PRO A 35 11.88 -15.86 21.96
CA PRO A 35 10.97 -16.49 22.90
C PRO A 35 9.50 -16.08 22.75
N TYR A 36 9.18 -14.99 22.05
CA TYR A 36 7.79 -14.59 21.79
C TYR A 36 7.05 -15.55 20.87
N LEU A 37 7.77 -16.43 20.16
CA LEU A 37 7.19 -17.50 19.34
C LEU A 37 6.71 -18.71 20.15
N GLU A 38 6.99 -18.79 21.46
CA GLU A 38 6.59 -19.91 22.31
C GLU A 38 5.09 -20.25 22.22
N PRO A 39 4.15 -19.30 22.27
CA PRO A 39 2.71 -19.59 22.13
C PRO A 39 2.33 -20.20 20.78
N HIS A 40 3.18 -20.02 19.75
CA HIS A 40 2.96 -20.48 18.38
C HIS A 40 3.81 -21.71 18.02
N ARG A 41 4.45 -22.34 19.01
CA ARG A 41 5.30 -23.54 18.84
C ARG A 41 4.65 -24.61 17.98
N ASP A 42 3.37 -24.92 18.20
CA ASP A 42 2.68 -25.98 17.47
C ASP A 42 2.48 -25.64 15.99
N ALA A 43 2.28 -24.36 15.64
CA ALA A 43 2.20 -23.92 14.25
C ALA A 43 3.55 -24.07 13.54
N LEU A 44 4.65 -23.71 14.21
CA LEU A 44 6.01 -23.88 13.69
C LEU A 44 6.35 -25.36 13.45
N LYS A 45 6.11 -26.22 14.46
CA LYS A 45 6.34 -27.67 14.34
C LYS A 45 5.49 -28.28 13.23
N ARG A 46 4.23 -27.86 13.09
CA ARG A 46 3.31 -28.37 12.05
C ARG A 46 3.80 -28.03 10.65
N ARG A 47 4.18 -26.76 10.40
CA ARG A 47 4.73 -26.32 9.10
C ARG A 47 6.02 -27.05 8.75
N TYR A 48 6.94 -27.12 9.71
CA TYR A 48 8.19 -27.86 9.53
C TYR A 48 7.95 -29.35 9.24
N SER A 49 7.07 -30.00 10.00
CA SER A 49 6.72 -31.41 9.78
C SER A 49 6.16 -31.65 8.38
N LYS A 50 5.25 -30.79 7.90
CA LYS A 50 4.72 -30.86 6.53
C LYS A 50 5.79 -30.69 5.46
N ALA A 51 6.74 -29.77 5.65
CA ALA A 51 7.87 -29.61 4.74
C ALA A 51 8.75 -30.88 4.72
N GLN A 52 9.05 -31.47 5.89
CA GLN A 52 9.79 -32.72 5.98
C GLN A 52 9.04 -33.91 5.36
N GLU A 53 7.71 -33.96 5.50
CA GLU A 53 6.87 -34.97 4.84
C GLU A 53 6.98 -34.87 3.31
N TRP A 54 6.96 -33.66 2.75
CA TRP A 54 7.20 -33.45 1.32
C TRP A 54 8.60 -33.90 0.90
N LEU A 55 9.64 -33.48 1.60
CA LEU A 55 11.02 -33.88 1.29
C LEU A 55 11.18 -35.41 1.31
N LYS A 56 10.66 -36.07 2.36
CA LYS A 56 10.67 -37.53 2.48
C LYS A 56 9.86 -38.22 1.38
N LYS A 57 8.70 -37.67 1.00
CA LYS A 57 7.89 -38.17 -0.10
C LYS A 57 8.68 -38.09 -1.41
N LEU A 58 9.30 -36.95 -1.72
CA LEU A 58 10.12 -36.74 -2.91
C LEU A 58 11.36 -37.66 -2.91
N ASP A 59 12.01 -37.86 -1.77
CA ASP A 59 13.11 -38.84 -1.64
C ASP A 59 12.64 -40.25 -2.00
N ALA A 60 11.48 -40.67 -1.51
CA ALA A 60 10.94 -42.01 -1.73
C ALA A 60 10.41 -42.24 -3.16
N THR A 61 9.76 -41.25 -3.77
CA THR A 61 9.04 -41.43 -5.06
C THR A 61 9.79 -40.86 -6.26
N GLU A 62 10.66 -39.88 -6.06
CA GLU A 62 11.29 -39.09 -7.12
C GLU A 62 12.84 -39.10 -6.98
N GLY A 63 13.39 -39.79 -5.99
CA GLY A 63 14.85 -39.82 -5.75
C GLY A 63 15.39 -38.50 -5.18
N GLY A 64 14.52 -37.70 -4.57
CA GLY A 64 14.85 -36.48 -3.83
C GLY A 64 14.53 -35.19 -4.54
N VAL A 65 14.43 -34.09 -3.78
CA VAL A 65 13.97 -32.79 -4.27
C VAL A 65 14.82 -32.23 -5.42
N ALA A 66 16.12 -32.52 -5.44
CA ALA A 66 17.02 -32.11 -6.52
C ALA A 66 16.75 -32.84 -7.84
N ASN A 67 16.51 -34.15 -7.76
CA ASN A 67 16.17 -34.97 -8.93
C ASN A 67 14.78 -34.62 -9.46
N PHE A 68 13.83 -34.38 -8.55
CA PHE A 68 12.49 -33.92 -8.86
C PHE A 68 12.48 -32.62 -9.67
N ALA A 69 13.39 -31.68 -9.37
CA ALA A 69 13.51 -30.38 -10.03
C ALA A 69 14.37 -30.37 -11.33
N LYS A 70 15.33 -31.30 -11.50
CA LYS A 70 16.27 -31.32 -12.64
C LYS A 70 16.40 -32.68 -13.34
N ALA A 71 17.05 -33.59 -12.61
CA ALA A 71 17.84 -34.79 -13.00
C ALA A 71 19.24 -34.55 -13.68
N SER A 72 20.28 -35.32 -13.30
CA SER A 72 21.64 -35.46 -13.94
C SER A 72 22.40 -36.69 -13.34
N PRO A 73 23.67 -36.97 -13.72
CA PRO A 73 24.22 -38.02 -14.62
C PRO A 73 24.26 -39.48 -14.04
N PRO A 74 24.64 -40.53 -14.82
CA PRO A 74 24.46 -41.93 -14.42
C PRO A 74 25.36 -42.39 -13.26
N PRO A 75 24.94 -43.38 -12.46
CA PRO A 75 25.84 -44.09 -11.54
C PRO A 75 26.84 -44.98 -12.31
N PRO A 76 28.01 -45.32 -11.72
CA PRO A 76 28.99 -46.23 -12.34
C PRO A 76 28.38 -47.60 -12.66
N GLN A 77 28.89 -48.22 -13.74
CA GLN A 77 28.32 -49.30 -14.58
C GLN A 77 27.88 -50.64 -13.92
N THR A 78 27.65 -50.71 -12.61
CA THR A 78 27.42 -51.98 -11.90
C THR A 78 25.98 -52.23 -11.42
N MET A 79 24.97 -51.45 -11.86
CA MET A 79 23.56 -51.60 -11.43
C MET A 79 22.57 -51.81 -12.60
N PRO A 80 21.45 -52.53 -12.40
CA PRO A 80 20.54 -52.96 -13.48
C PRO A 80 19.77 -51.80 -14.15
N VAL A 81 19.47 -51.96 -15.44
CA VAL A 81 19.07 -50.94 -16.45
C VAL A 81 17.62 -50.38 -16.30
N HIS A 82 16.96 -50.50 -15.14
CA HIS A 82 15.57 -50.04 -14.95
C HIS A 82 15.43 -48.84 -14.00
N SER A 83 15.96 -47.67 -14.38
CA SER A 83 15.42 -46.34 -14.04
C SER A 83 16.36 -45.22 -14.55
N HIS A 84 16.39 -45.01 -15.85
CA HIS A 84 16.96 -43.81 -16.45
C HIS A 84 15.85 -42.75 -16.47
N THR A 85 15.59 -42.05 -15.36
CA THR A 85 14.43 -41.14 -15.31
C THR A 85 14.86 -39.70 -15.07
N LYS A 86 15.01 -38.96 -16.18
CA LYS A 86 14.83 -37.50 -16.19
C LYS A 86 13.47 -37.18 -15.54
N GLN A 87 13.33 -36.13 -14.72
CA GLN A 87 12.09 -35.87 -13.96
C GLN A 87 11.50 -34.45 -14.07
N GLY A 88 12.28 -33.39 -13.90
CA GLY A 88 11.82 -32.00 -13.97
C GLY A 88 11.77 -31.44 -15.40
N TYR A 89 12.39 -30.29 -15.62
CA TYR A 89 12.45 -29.66 -16.96
C TYR A 89 13.22 -30.49 -18.00
N GLU A 90 14.04 -31.47 -17.59
CA GLU A 90 14.67 -32.43 -18.51
C GLU A 90 13.75 -33.59 -18.93
N ARG A 91 12.57 -33.70 -18.30
CA ARG A 91 11.53 -34.67 -18.64
C ARG A 91 10.37 -34.01 -19.36
N PHE A 92 9.83 -32.95 -18.77
CA PHE A 92 8.69 -32.19 -19.28
C PHE A 92 9.12 -31.15 -20.31
N GLY A 93 8.19 -30.73 -21.16
CA GLY A 93 8.50 -29.90 -22.32
C GLY A 93 9.33 -30.65 -23.37
N PHE A 94 10.00 -29.88 -24.23
CA PHE A 94 10.80 -30.45 -25.32
C PHE A 94 12.23 -30.76 -24.86
N ASN A 95 12.63 -32.01 -25.11
CA ASN A 95 13.96 -32.51 -24.79
C ASN A 95 14.55 -33.23 -26.00
N VAL A 96 15.72 -32.78 -26.44
CA VAL A 96 16.46 -33.36 -27.57
C VAL A 96 17.55 -34.28 -27.03
N ASP A 97 17.66 -35.50 -27.54
CA ASP A 97 18.73 -36.43 -27.19
C ASP A 97 19.97 -36.29 -28.10
N GLN A 98 20.98 -37.12 -27.86
CA GLN A 98 22.24 -37.10 -28.63
C GLN A 98 22.07 -37.52 -30.09
N ASP A 99 21.00 -38.26 -30.40
CA ASP A 99 20.66 -38.74 -31.74
C ASP A 99 19.68 -37.79 -32.45
N ASN A 100 19.46 -36.58 -31.91
CA ASN A 100 18.50 -35.57 -32.36
C ASN A 100 17.03 -36.02 -32.34
N ASN A 101 16.68 -37.07 -31.59
CA ASN A 101 15.28 -37.37 -31.34
C ASN A 101 14.70 -36.36 -30.36
N ILE A 102 13.45 -35.96 -30.57
CA ILE A 102 12.74 -35.02 -29.72
C ILE A 102 11.72 -35.78 -28.89
N VAL A 103 11.81 -35.67 -27.57
CA VAL A 103 10.78 -36.14 -26.65
C VAL A 103 10.04 -34.94 -26.10
N TYR A 104 8.72 -34.92 -26.30
CA TYR A 104 7.84 -33.90 -25.74
C TYR A 104 6.88 -34.53 -24.74
N ARG A 105 6.80 -33.94 -23.54
CA ARG A 105 5.86 -34.34 -22.49
C ARG A 105 5.11 -33.16 -21.91
N GLU A 106 3.83 -33.38 -21.63
CA GLU A 106 2.96 -32.35 -21.08
C GLU A 106 1.94 -32.93 -20.11
N TRP A 107 1.69 -32.23 -19.01
CA TRP A 107 0.67 -32.62 -18.04
C TRP A 107 -0.65 -31.94 -18.41
N ALA A 108 -1.70 -32.73 -18.66
CA ALA A 108 -3.04 -32.24 -19.02
C ALA A 108 -4.10 -33.27 -18.63
N PRO A 109 -4.35 -33.48 -17.32
CA PRO A 109 -5.11 -34.63 -16.84
C PRO A 109 -6.57 -34.67 -17.33
N ASN A 110 -7.20 -33.51 -17.56
CA ASN A 110 -8.57 -33.43 -18.09
C ASN A 110 -8.67 -33.75 -19.60
N ALA A 111 -7.58 -33.61 -20.37
CA ALA A 111 -7.61 -33.90 -21.80
C ALA A 111 -7.77 -35.41 -22.07
N THR A 112 -8.63 -35.74 -23.04
CA THR A 112 -8.88 -37.13 -23.47
C THR A 112 -7.86 -37.58 -24.52
N GLN A 113 -7.46 -36.68 -25.41
CA GLN A 113 -6.43 -36.87 -26.42
C GLN A 113 -5.62 -35.58 -26.56
N ALA A 114 -4.35 -35.71 -26.93
CA ALA A 114 -3.49 -34.59 -27.25
C ALA A 114 -2.66 -34.87 -28.50
N PHE A 115 -2.38 -33.82 -29.27
CA PHE A 115 -1.63 -33.86 -30.52
C PHE A 115 -0.61 -32.72 -30.51
N LEU A 116 0.60 -33.01 -30.99
CA LEU A 116 1.61 -31.98 -31.20
C LEU A 116 1.43 -31.40 -32.61
N ILE A 117 1.29 -30.08 -32.72
CA ILE A 117 1.05 -29.38 -33.98
C ILE A 117 2.02 -28.23 -34.18
N GLY A 118 2.31 -27.87 -35.43
CA GLY A 118 3.15 -26.71 -35.74
C GLY A 118 3.53 -26.63 -37.21
N ASP A 119 4.50 -25.78 -37.53
CA ASP A 119 4.94 -25.60 -38.92
C ASP A 119 5.48 -26.91 -39.53
N PHE A 120 6.15 -27.73 -38.71
CA PHE A 120 6.78 -28.99 -39.11
C PHE A 120 5.82 -30.05 -39.67
N ASN A 121 4.53 -29.99 -39.30
CA ASN A 121 3.49 -30.90 -39.79
C ASN A 121 2.34 -30.17 -40.50
N GLY A 122 2.55 -28.92 -40.92
CA GLY A 122 1.53 -28.12 -41.59
C GLY A 122 0.30 -27.85 -40.72
N TRP A 123 0.47 -27.79 -39.39
CA TRP A 123 -0.60 -27.59 -38.41
C TRP A 123 -1.70 -28.67 -38.41
N ASP A 124 -1.39 -29.89 -38.87
CA ASP A 124 -2.31 -31.03 -38.89
C ASP A 124 -2.59 -31.54 -37.46
N ARG A 125 -3.85 -31.41 -37.03
CA ARG A 125 -4.36 -31.78 -35.69
C ARG A 125 -4.54 -33.28 -35.43
N GLN A 126 -4.18 -34.15 -36.38
CA GLN A 126 -4.35 -35.60 -36.26
C GLN A 126 -3.05 -36.38 -36.48
N SER A 127 -2.08 -35.78 -37.17
CA SER A 127 -0.85 -36.44 -37.62
C SER A 127 0.07 -36.94 -36.50
N HIS A 128 0.14 -36.25 -35.35
CA HIS A 128 1.12 -36.54 -34.28
C HIS A 128 0.44 -36.74 -32.91
N PRO A 129 -0.30 -37.85 -32.72
CA PRO A 129 -0.98 -38.15 -31.46
C PRO A 129 0.03 -38.46 -30.34
N MET A 130 -0.25 -37.93 -29.15
CA MET A 130 0.53 -38.19 -27.94
C MET A 130 -0.10 -39.32 -27.11
N LYS A 131 0.74 -40.12 -26.44
CA LYS A 131 0.31 -41.21 -25.56
C LYS A 131 0.10 -40.70 -24.13
N ARG A 132 -1.10 -40.89 -23.59
CA ARG A 132 -1.46 -40.54 -22.21
C ARG A 132 -1.07 -41.65 -21.23
N ASN A 133 -0.49 -41.32 -20.08
CA ASN A 133 -0.26 -42.26 -18.97
C ASN A 133 -1.34 -42.15 -17.88
N ASP A 134 -1.21 -42.96 -16.83
CA ASP A 134 -2.18 -43.03 -15.73
C ASP A 134 -2.29 -41.74 -14.91
N PHE A 135 -1.25 -40.91 -14.91
CA PHE A 135 -1.21 -39.63 -14.20
C PHE A 135 -1.66 -38.43 -15.07
N GLY A 136 -2.16 -38.69 -16.28
CA GLY A 136 -2.60 -37.63 -17.19
C GLY A 136 -1.46 -36.86 -17.86
N VAL A 137 -0.27 -37.44 -17.93
CA VAL A 137 0.85 -36.92 -18.71
C VAL A 137 0.80 -37.51 -20.12
N PHE A 138 0.86 -36.64 -21.12
CA PHE A 138 0.95 -36.99 -22.52
C PHE A 138 2.41 -37.00 -22.97
N GLU A 139 2.81 -37.96 -23.81
CA GLU A 139 4.17 -38.10 -24.33
C GLU A 139 4.15 -38.41 -25.84
N ILE A 140 5.08 -37.80 -26.58
CA ILE A 140 5.42 -38.19 -27.95
C ILE A 140 6.94 -38.18 -28.13
N THR A 141 7.46 -39.12 -28.92
CA THR A 141 8.85 -39.15 -29.36
C THR A 141 8.89 -39.02 -30.88
N LEU A 142 9.52 -37.96 -31.37
CA LEU A 142 9.77 -37.73 -32.79
C LEU A 142 11.21 -38.16 -33.09
N LYS A 143 11.36 -39.08 -34.05
CA LYS A 143 12.69 -39.54 -34.45
C LYS A 143 13.36 -38.51 -35.36
N ALA A 144 14.67 -38.42 -35.29
CA ALA A 144 15.43 -37.59 -36.22
C ALA A 144 15.20 -38.00 -37.67
N GLU A 145 15.07 -37.02 -38.56
CA GLU A 145 14.96 -37.21 -40.01
C GLU A 145 16.27 -36.80 -40.67
N ASN A 146 16.92 -37.74 -41.39
CA ASN A 146 18.22 -37.51 -42.02
C ASN A 146 19.30 -36.96 -41.05
N GLY A 147 19.25 -37.39 -39.78
CA GLY A 147 20.17 -36.94 -38.72
C GLY A 147 19.89 -35.54 -38.16
N GLN A 148 18.81 -34.89 -38.60
CA GLN A 148 18.34 -33.60 -38.06
C GLN A 148 17.09 -33.79 -37.20
N ALA A 149 16.88 -32.88 -36.26
CA ALA A 149 15.70 -32.90 -35.39
C ALA A 149 14.43 -32.70 -36.23
N ALA A 150 13.39 -33.51 -35.96
CA ALA A 150 12.14 -33.50 -36.74
C ALA A 150 11.38 -32.16 -36.68
N ILE A 151 11.62 -31.34 -35.66
CA ILE A 151 11.10 -29.98 -35.56
C ILE A 151 12.29 -29.05 -35.81
N PRO A 152 12.25 -28.22 -36.87
CA PRO A 152 13.30 -27.24 -37.13
C PRO A 152 13.43 -26.23 -35.99
N HIS A 153 14.66 -25.80 -35.69
CA HIS A 153 14.90 -24.71 -34.73
C HIS A 153 14.07 -23.47 -35.10
N ASN A 154 13.47 -22.84 -34.09
CA ASN A 154 12.71 -21.59 -34.17
C ASN A 154 11.39 -21.68 -34.99
N SER A 155 10.93 -22.89 -35.34
CA SER A 155 9.60 -23.09 -35.91
C SER A 155 8.50 -22.92 -34.87
N LYS A 156 7.30 -22.51 -35.31
CA LYS A 156 6.12 -22.37 -34.44
C LYS A 156 5.52 -23.73 -34.10
N LEU A 157 4.98 -23.87 -32.89
CA LEU A 157 4.27 -25.05 -32.44
C LEU A 157 3.21 -24.76 -31.38
N LYS A 158 2.28 -25.69 -31.18
CA LYS A 158 1.28 -25.73 -30.11
C LYS A 158 0.97 -27.18 -29.73
N ILE A 159 0.29 -27.36 -28.60
CA ILE A 159 -0.39 -28.62 -28.28
C ILE A 159 -1.89 -28.44 -28.54
N ALA A 160 -2.48 -29.34 -29.33
CA ALA A 160 -3.92 -29.43 -29.51
C ALA A 160 -4.49 -30.53 -28.62
N MET A 161 -5.60 -30.27 -27.94
CA MET A 161 -6.21 -31.19 -26.97
C MET A 161 -7.71 -31.32 -27.21
N ASN A 162 -8.21 -32.55 -27.10
CA ASN A 162 -9.63 -32.85 -27.11
C ASN A 162 -10.14 -33.00 -25.67
N LEU A 163 -11.15 -32.21 -25.31
CA LEU A 163 -11.73 -32.21 -23.98
C LEU A 163 -12.92 -33.19 -23.86
N PRO A 164 -13.29 -33.62 -22.63
CA PRO A 164 -14.42 -34.52 -22.43
C PRO A 164 -15.77 -33.97 -22.88
N ASP A 165 -15.91 -32.64 -22.94
CA ASP A 165 -17.12 -31.94 -23.39
C ASP A 165 -17.19 -31.78 -24.92
N GLY A 166 -16.23 -32.33 -25.66
CA GLY A 166 -16.17 -32.27 -27.12
C GLY A 166 -15.45 -31.04 -27.69
N ARG A 167 -15.03 -30.08 -26.85
CA ARG A 167 -14.22 -28.95 -27.33
C ARG A 167 -12.83 -29.40 -27.76
N GLN A 168 -12.31 -28.76 -28.81
CA GLN A 168 -10.91 -28.82 -29.19
C GLN A 168 -10.24 -27.51 -28.84
N ILE A 169 -9.12 -27.57 -28.12
CA ILE A 169 -8.38 -26.39 -27.66
C ILE A 169 -6.92 -26.49 -28.08
N ASP A 170 -6.30 -25.35 -28.37
CA ASP A 170 -4.86 -25.24 -28.59
C ASP A 170 -4.22 -24.41 -27.49
N ARG A 171 -3.04 -24.80 -27.04
CA ARG A 171 -2.27 -24.09 -26.02
C ARG A 171 -0.79 -24.00 -26.38
N LEU A 172 -0.12 -22.99 -25.83
CA LEU A 172 1.33 -22.96 -25.77
C LEU A 172 1.80 -23.98 -24.74
N PRO A 173 2.77 -24.86 -25.03
CA PRO A 173 3.30 -25.82 -24.06
C PRO A 173 3.73 -25.13 -22.76
N ALA A 174 3.32 -25.66 -21.60
CA ALA A 174 3.54 -25.01 -20.30
C ALA A 174 5.03 -24.85 -19.96
N TRP A 175 5.86 -25.73 -20.54
CA TRP A 175 7.31 -25.82 -20.36
C TRP A 175 8.11 -25.25 -21.54
N ILE A 176 7.47 -24.43 -22.38
CA ILE A 176 8.15 -23.82 -23.53
C ILE A 176 9.28 -22.88 -23.08
N LYS A 177 10.41 -22.91 -23.80
CA LYS A 177 11.61 -22.13 -23.47
C LYS A 177 11.70 -20.78 -24.17
N TYR A 178 10.87 -20.57 -25.19
CA TYR A 178 10.84 -19.35 -25.96
C TYR A 178 9.50 -19.20 -26.67
N VAL A 179 8.96 -17.99 -26.65
CA VAL A 179 7.75 -17.61 -27.39
C VAL A 179 8.04 -16.32 -28.14
N THR A 180 7.21 -15.95 -29.10
CA THR A 180 7.33 -14.65 -29.80
C THR A 180 5.96 -14.12 -30.15
N GLN A 181 5.82 -12.81 -30.26
CA GLN A 181 4.60 -12.15 -30.70
C GLN A 181 4.84 -11.44 -32.04
N ASP A 182 3.89 -11.56 -32.96
CA ASP A 182 3.83 -10.76 -34.18
C ASP A 182 2.50 -10.01 -34.21
N LEU A 183 2.53 -8.76 -33.74
CA LEU A 183 1.36 -7.88 -33.64
C LEU A 183 0.70 -7.62 -35.00
N SER A 184 1.39 -7.83 -36.13
CA SER A 184 0.78 -7.71 -37.46
C SER A 184 -0.14 -8.89 -37.80
N VAL A 185 -0.01 -10.01 -37.08
CA VAL A 185 -0.77 -11.24 -37.30
C VAL A 185 -1.76 -11.51 -36.18
N SER A 186 -1.32 -11.42 -34.92
CA SER A 186 -2.15 -11.72 -33.75
C SER A 186 -1.61 -11.03 -32.49
N PRO A 187 -2.49 -10.58 -31.58
CA PRO A 187 -2.05 -10.16 -30.25
C PRO A 187 -1.59 -11.33 -29.37
N ALA A 188 -1.88 -12.59 -29.72
CA ALA A 188 -1.43 -13.75 -28.95
C ALA A 188 0.01 -14.15 -29.30
N TYR A 189 0.72 -14.74 -28.34
CA TYR A 189 2.05 -15.29 -28.57
C TYR A 189 2.01 -16.66 -29.29
N ASP A 190 3.11 -16.96 -29.99
CA ASP A 190 3.40 -18.26 -30.57
C ASP A 190 4.61 -18.90 -29.87
N ALA A 191 4.50 -20.19 -29.53
CA ALA A 191 5.61 -20.96 -29.00
C ALA A 191 6.64 -21.31 -30.08
N ARG A 192 7.91 -21.17 -29.74
CA ARG A 192 9.05 -21.43 -30.63
C ARG A 192 9.86 -22.62 -30.14
N PHE A 193 10.15 -23.55 -31.02
CA PHE A 193 11.05 -24.65 -30.69
C PHE A 193 12.50 -24.15 -30.57
N TRP A 194 12.94 -23.89 -29.33
CA TRP A 194 14.28 -23.37 -29.09
C TRP A 194 15.33 -24.48 -28.91
N ASN A 195 15.93 -24.88 -30.04
CA ASN A 195 17.07 -25.80 -30.11
C ASN A 195 18.15 -25.27 -31.07
N PRO A 196 18.84 -24.16 -30.74
CA PRO A 196 19.83 -23.56 -31.64
C PRO A 196 20.96 -24.54 -31.98
N PRO A 197 21.53 -24.49 -33.19
CA PRO A 197 22.66 -25.35 -33.56
C PRO A 197 23.89 -25.09 -32.67
N PRO A 198 24.84 -26.04 -32.56
CA PRO A 198 26.01 -25.88 -31.69
C PRO A 198 26.88 -24.64 -31.95
N SER A 199 26.80 -24.05 -33.15
CA SER A 199 27.47 -22.80 -33.53
C SER A 199 26.82 -21.54 -32.96
N GLU A 200 25.53 -21.61 -32.61
CA GLU A 200 24.73 -20.49 -32.12
C GLU A 200 24.41 -20.61 -30.61
N GLN A 201 24.68 -21.78 -30.01
CA GLN A 201 24.56 -21.97 -28.56
C GLN A 201 25.62 -21.16 -27.80
N TYR A 202 25.16 -20.38 -26.82
CA TYR A 202 26.06 -19.68 -25.92
C TYR A 202 26.71 -20.65 -24.94
N LYS A 203 28.03 -20.52 -24.77
CA LYS A 203 28.81 -21.28 -23.78
C LYS A 203 29.39 -20.30 -22.77
N ALA A 204 28.98 -20.46 -21.52
CA ALA A 204 29.49 -19.65 -20.42
C ALA A 204 31.02 -19.75 -20.32
N LYS A 205 31.67 -18.60 -20.15
CA LYS A 205 33.13 -18.45 -20.13
C LYS A 205 33.63 -18.14 -18.72
N ASN A 206 32.77 -17.58 -17.87
CA ASN A 206 33.12 -17.11 -16.53
C ASN A 206 32.48 -18.00 -15.46
N PRO A 207 33.16 -18.22 -14.32
CA PRO A 207 32.54 -18.88 -13.18
C PRO A 207 31.58 -17.92 -12.47
N ARG A 208 30.58 -18.48 -11.78
CA ARG A 208 29.72 -17.73 -10.86
C ARG A 208 30.56 -16.99 -9.82
N PRO A 209 30.25 -15.72 -9.51
CA PRO A 209 30.90 -15.00 -8.44
C PRO A 209 30.58 -15.62 -7.08
N LYS A 210 31.46 -15.42 -6.10
CA LYS A 210 31.19 -15.83 -4.71
C LYS A 210 30.14 -14.91 -4.09
N LYS A 211 29.34 -15.45 -3.16
CA LYS A 211 28.39 -14.68 -2.34
C LYS A 211 29.09 -13.47 -1.70
N PRO A 212 28.67 -12.23 -2.00
CA PRO A 212 29.24 -11.03 -1.39
C PRO A 212 28.98 -11.00 0.12
N LYS A 213 29.86 -10.34 0.88
CA LYS A 213 29.67 -10.16 2.34
C LYS A 213 28.43 -9.32 2.67
N SER A 214 28.13 -8.35 1.82
CA SER A 214 26.96 -7.48 1.85
C SER A 214 26.49 -7.25 0.43
N LEU A 215 25.17 -7.12 0.25
CA LEU A 215 24.58 -6.89 -1.06
C LEU A 215 24.44 -5.40 -1.32
N ARG A 216 24.94 -4.95 -2.47
CA ARG A 216 24.68 -3.65 -3.07
C ARG A 216 24.01 -3.93 -4.39
N VAL A 217 22.68 -3.93 -4.36
CA VAL A 217 21.80 -4.40 -5.42
C VAL A 217 21.43 -3.24 -6.33
N TYR A 218 21.65 -3.41 -7.63
CA TYR A 218 21.12 -2.55 -8.68
C TYR A 218 19.91 -3.24 -9.30
N GLU A 219 18.72 -2.75 -9.00
CA GLU A 219 17.46 -3.25 -9.56
C GLU A 219 17.24 -2.64 -10.94
N ALA A 220 17.05 -3.49 -11.96
CA ALA A 220 17.01 -3.08 -13.35
C ALA A 220 15.97 -3.85 -14.17
N HIS A 221 15.41 -3.17 -15.16
CA HIS A 221 14.51 -3.71 -16.15
C HIS A 221 15.09 -3.51 -17.56
N VAL A 222 15.52 -4.60 -18.20
CA VAL A 222 16.24 -4.57 -19.49
C VAL A 222 15.58 -3.68 -20.53
N GLY A 223 14.25 -3.78 -20.70
CA GLY A 223 13.53 -3.09 -21.76
C GLY A 223 13.53 -1.56 -21.69
N ILE A 224 13.82 -0.95 -20.53
CA ILE A 224 13.80 0.51 -20.35
C ILE A 224 15.20 1.10 -20.18
N SER A 225 16.25 0.26 -20.16
CA SER A 225 17.63 0.67 -19.84
C SER A 225 18.37 1.36 -21.00
N SER A 226 17.69 2.21 -21.76
CA SER A 226 18.29 3.11 -22.75
C SER A 226 17.48 4.41 -22.84
N PRO A 227 18.05 5.50 -23.40
CA PRO A 227 17.32 6.75 -23.61
C PRO A 227 16.38 6.70 -24.82
N GLU A 228 16.39 5.59 -25.58
CA GLU A 228 15.56 5.44 -26.78
C GLU A 228 14.11 5.09 -26.42
N GLN A 229 13.16 5.56 -27.22
CA GLN A 229 11.72 5.33 -27.02
C GLN A 229 11.29 3.98 -27.61
N ARG A 230 11.94 2.91 -27.16
CA ARG A 230 11.66 1.54 -27.57
C ARG A 230 12.12 0.55 -26.51
N VAL A 231 11.73 -0.71 -26.69
CA VAL A 231 12.28 -1.81 -25.90
C VAL A 231 13.79 -1.96 -26.20
N THR A 232 14.58 -1.91 -25.14
CA THR A 232 16.03 -2.15 -25.15
C THR A 232 16.33 -3.65 -25.08
N THR A 233 17.42 -4.09 -25.72
CA THR A 233 17.76 -5.52 -25.84
C THR A 233 18.76 -5.99 -24.78
N PHE A 234 18.85 -7.31 -24.56
CA PHE A 234 19.84 -7.94 -23.69
C PHE A 234 21.28 -7.58 -24.09
N LYS A 235 21.58 -7.52 -25.40
CA LYS A 235 22.92 -7.15 -25.89
C LYS A 235 23.28 -5.71 -25.58
N GLU A 236 22.32 -4.80 -25.70
CA GLU A 236 22.49 -3.40 -25.36
C GLU A 236 22.70 -3.21 -23.86
N PHE A 237 21.91 -3.89 -23.03
CA PHE A 237 22.11 -3.91 -21.59
C PHE A 237 23.50 -4.43 -21.23
N THR A 238 23.91 -5.56 -21.82
CA THR A 238 25.23 -6.18 -21.61
C THR A 238 26.36 -5.20 -21.93
N LYS A 239 26.26 -4.49 -23.05
CA LYS A 239 27.28 -3.57 -23.54
C LYS A 239 27.34 -2.27 -22.73
N ASN A 240 26.18 -1.71 -22.40
CA ASN A 240 26.07 -0.33 -21.92
C ASN A 240 25.84 -0.25 -20.40
N MET A 241 25.02 -1.14 -19.84
CA MET A 241 24.63 -1.09 -18.43
C MET A 241 25.59 -1.82 -17.51
N LEU A 242 26.09 -3.01 -17.89
CA LEU A 242 27.00 -3.76 -17.01
C LEU A 242 28.26 -2.97 -16.62
N PRO A 243 28.96 -2.27 -17.54
CA PRO A 243 30.09 -1.43 -17.16
C PRO A 243 29.69 -0.31 -16.20
N ARG A 244 28.54 0.35 -16.44
CA ARG A 244 28.01 1.41 -15.58
C ARG A 244 27.74 0.92 -14.16
N ILE A 245 27.03 -0.19 -14.02
CA ILE A 245 26.66 -0.79 -12.72
C ILE A 245 27.93 -1.14 -11.93
N ARG A 246 28.91 -1.75 -12.58
CA ARG A 246 30.23 -2.04 -11.99
C ARG A 246 30.94 -0.77 -11.52
N ASP A 247 30.98 0.26 -12.36
CA ASP A 247 31.72 1.50 -12.09
C ASP A 247 31.05 2.32 -10.97
N LEU A 248 29.74 2.18 -10.79
CA LEU A 248 28.97 2.67 -9.64
C LEU A 248 29.23 1.88 -8.35
N GLY A 249 29.88 0.72 -8.40
CA GLY A 249 30.27 -0.07 -7.22
C GLY A 249 29.21 -1.03 -6.68
N TYR A 250 28.12 -1.24 -7.42
CA TYR A 250 27.17 -2.31 -7.14
C TYR A 250 27.81 -3.67 -7.43
N ASN A 251 27.45 -4.68 -6.62
CA ASN A 251 28.00 -6.04 -6.72
C ASN A 251 26.94 -7.09 -7.06
N THR A 252 25.68 -6.68 -7.12
CA THR A 252 24.53 -7.54 -7.39
C THR A 252 23.56 -6.80 -8.32
N ILE A 253 22.97 -7.50 -9.28
CA ILE A 253 21.88 -7.01 -10.13
C ILE A 253 20.61 -7.79 -9.76
N GLN A 254 19.51 -7.09 -9.49
CA GLN A 254 18.17 -7.68 -9.46
C GLN A 254 17.53 -7.45 -10.83
N LEU A 255 17.32 -8.52 -11.59
CA LEU A 255 16.85 -8.43 -12.97
C LEU A 255 15.35 -8.72 -13.05
N MET A 256 14.58 -7.66 -13.30
CA MET A 256 13.11 -7.71 -13.35
C MET A 256 12.61 -8.13 -14.74
N ALA A 257 11.35 -8.59 -14.78
CA ALA A 257 10.59 -8.84 -16.01
C ALA A 257 11.22 -9.83 -17.00
N ILE A 258 12.00 -10.81 -16.53
CA ILE A 258 12.65 -11.80 -17.40
C ILE A 258 11.72 -12.96 -17.74
N MET A 259 10.92 -13.44 -16.80
CA MET A 259 9.89 -14.44 -17.08
C MET A 259 8.88 -13.83 -18.06
N GLU A 260 8.56 -14.58 -19.12
CA GLU A 260 7.75 -14.03 -20.19
C GLU A 260 6.34 -13.64 -19.73
N HIS A 261 5.95 -12.42 -20.08
CA HIS A 261 4.71 -11.77 -19.69
C HIS A 261 4.12 -11.08 -20.92
N ALA A 262 2.87 -11.33 -21.27
CA ALA A 262 2.28 -10.78 -22.50
C ALA A 262 1.97 -9.28 -22.36
N TYR A 263 1.60 -8.82 -21.17
CA TYR A 263 1.29 -7.41 -20.90
C TYR A 263 2.54 -6.66 -20.42
N TYR A 264 3.18 -5.88 -21.30
CA TYR A 264 4.43 -5.19 -20.98
C TYR A 264 4.30 -4.20 -19.81
N ALA A 265 3.16 -3.50 -19.71
CA ALA A 265 2.88 -2.59 -18.61
C ALA A 265 2.56 -3.27 -17.26
N SER A 266 2.52 -4.62 -17.21
CA SER A 266 2.55 -5.35 -15.94
C SER A 266 3.91 -5.29 -15.25
N PHE A 267 4.92 -4.76 -15.94
CA PHE A 267 6.30 -4.67 -15.46
C PHE A 267 6.93 -6.03 -15.12
N GLY A 268 6.41 -7.11 -15.72
CA GLY A 268 6.87 -8.48 -15.49
C GLY A 268 6.00 -9.30 -14.54
N TYR A 269 5.06 -8.67 -13.82
CA TYR A 269 4.28 -9.38 -12.80
C TYR A 269 3.18 -10.29 -13.39
N GLN A 270 2.69 -10.04 -14.59
CA GLN A 270 1.69 -10.89 -15.24
C GLN A 270 2.34 -11.98 -16.10
N VAL A 271 2.91 -13.00 -15.44
CA VAL A 271 3.65 -14.08 -16.13
C VAL A 271 2.71 -15.01 -16.90
N ASN A 272 3.10 -15.28 -18.15
CA ASN A 272 2.42 -16.16 -19.09
C ASN A 272 3.15 -17.50 -19.27
N SER A 273 4.45 -17.44 -19.58
CA SER A 273 5.28 -18.61 -19.88
C SER A 273 6.49 -18.67 -18.94
N PHE A 274 6.38 -19.49 -17.89
CA PHE A 274 7.31 -19.49 -16.75
C PHE A 274 8.74 -19.91 -17.12
N PHE A 275 8.93 -20.73 -18.16
CA PHE A 275 10.23 -21.22 -18.60
C PHE A 275 10.81 -20.44 -19.78
N ALA A 276 10.12 -19.40 -20.25
CA ALA A 276 10.55 -18.58 -21.37
C ALA A 276 11.20 -17.29 -20.87
N ALA A 277 12.41 -17.01 -21.37
CA ALA A 277 13.01 -15.68 -21.26
C ALA A 277 12.26 -14.72 -22.18
N SER A 278 11.91 -13.53 -21.69
CA SER A 278 11.06 -12.61 -22.43
C SER A 278 11.66 -12.25 -23.79
N SER A 279 10.93 -12.58 -24.85
CA SER A 279 11.39 -12.43 -26.22
C SER A 279 11.51 -10.98 -26.67
N ARG A 280 10.93 -10.05 -25.89
CA ARG A 280 11.01 -8.61 -26.12
C ARG A 280 12.44 -8.09 -26.16
N PHE A 281 13.32 -8.70 -25.36
CA PHE A 281 14.69 -8.20 -25.19
C PHE A 281 15.71 -8.95 -26.05
N GLY A 282 15.32 -10.06 -26.68
CA GLY A 282 16.20 -10.89 -27.49
C GLY A 282 16.00 -12.37 -27.23
N THR A 283 17.01 -13.16 -27.58
CA THR A 283 16.95 -14.62 -27.50
C THR A 283 17.41 -15.12 -26.11
N PRO A 284 17.10 -16.38 -25.76
CA PRO A 284 17.65 -17.03 -24.57
C PRO A 284 19.19 -17.02 -24.52
N GLU A 285 19.86 -17.06 -25.67
CA GLU A 285 21.33 -17.04 -25.75
C GLU A 285 21.89 -15.65 -25.39
N ASP A 286 21.17 -14.57 -25.72
CA ASP A 286 21.57 -13.21 -25.36
C ASP A 286 21.45 -12.95 -23.85
N LEU A 287 20.46 -13.56 -23.18
CA LEU A 287 20.35 -13.50 -21.71
C LEU A 287 21.48 -14.29 -21.04
N LYS A 288 21.85 -15.47 -21.56
CA LYS A 288 23.02 -16.21 -21.07
C LYS A 288 24.30 -15.39 -21.21
N GLU A 289 24.46 -14.68 -22.33
CA GLU A 289 25.60 -13.78 -22.54
C GLU A 289 25.64 -12.63 -21.54
N LEU A 290 24.49 -12.03 -21.23
CA LEU A 290 24.37 -10.96 -20.23
C LEU A 290 24.86 -11.43 -18.87
N ILE A 291 24.33 -12.56 -18.38
CA ILE A 291 24.64 -13.10 -17.05
C ILE A 291 26.12 -13.51 -16.97
N ASP A 292 26.63 -14.24 -17.97
CA ASP A 292 28.04 -14.66 -18.01
C ASP A 292 28.99 -13.45 -18.07
N THR A 293 28.59 -12.38 -18.78
CA THR A 293 29.38 -11.14 -18.82
C THR A 293 29.39 -10.42 -17.48
N ALA A 294 28.25 -10.38 -16.77
CA ALA A 294 28.17 -9.84 -15.41
C ALA A 294 29.05 -10.64 -14.43
N HIS A 295 29.06 -11.98 -14.55
CA HIS A 295 29.94 -12.86 -13.79
C HIS A 295 31.42 -12.56 -14.06
N GLY A 296 31.80 -12.32 -15.31
CA GLY A 296 33.15 -11.88 -15.69
C GLY A 296 33.57 -10.54 -15.07
N MET A 297 32.60 -9.73 -14.60
CA MET A 297 32.83 -8.49 -13.85
C MET A 297 32.74 -8.68 -12.33
N GLY A 298 32.49 -9.91 -11.85
CA GLY A 298 32.32 -10.22 -10.43
C GLY A 298 30.96 -9.81 -9.85
N ILE A 299 29.95 -9.61 -10.70
CA ILE A 299 28.61 -9.17 -10.32
C ILE A 299 27.68 -10.38 -10.24
N VAL A 300 27.03 -10.54 -9.09
CA VAL A 300 25.95 -11.52 -8.86
C VAL A 300 24.70 -11.08 -9.63
N VAL A 301 23.98 -12.00 -10.26
CA VAL A 301 22.71 -11.69 -10.93
C VAL A 301 21.57 -12.50 -10.33
N LEU A 302 20.59 -11.81 -9.77
CA LEU A 302 19.36 -12.38 -9.21
C LEU A 302 18.20 -12.20 -10.20
N LEU A 303 17.29 -13.16 -10.23
CA LEU A 303 16.07 -13.11 -11.04
C LEU A 303 14.86 -12.79 -10.16
N ASP A 304 13.95 -11.96 -10.67
CA ASP A 304 12.57 -11.86 -10.14
C ASP A 304 11.78 -13.11 -10.50
N VAL A 305 11.30 -13.82 -9.48
CA VAL A 305 10.46 -15.00 -9.61
C VAL A 305 9.07 -14.68 -9.10
N VAL A 306 8.13 -14.66 -10.06
CA VAL A 306 6.71 -14.44 -9.78
C VAL A 306 6.02 -15.79 -9.67
N HIS A 307 6.16 -16.43 -8.52
CA HIS A 307 5.46 -17.68 -8.19
C HIS A 307 4.22 -17.45 -7.29
N SER A 308 3.88 -16.19 -7.01
CA SER A 308 2.70 -15.83 -6.22
C SER A 308 1.38 -15.99 -6.99
N HIS A 309 1.42 -15.76 -8.29
CA HIS A 309 0.26 -15.83 -9.18
C HIS A 309 0.69 -16.07 -10.63
N ALA A 310 -0.29 -16.24 -11.53
CA ALA A 310 -0.09 -16.29 -12.98
C ALA A 310 -1.14 -15.44 -13.70
N SER A 311 -0.82 -15.01 -14.91
CA SER A 311 -1.76 -14.30 -15.77
C SER A 311 -3.03 -15.10 -16.01
N LYS A 312 -4.17 -14.41 -16.09
CA LYS A 312 -5.46 -15.00 -16.49
C LYS A 312 -5.56 -15.33 -17.98
N ASN A 313 -4.54 -15.02 -18.78
CA ASN A 313 -4.53 -15.32 -20.20
C ASN A 313 -4.64 -16.82 -20.48
N VAL A 314 -5.58 -17.18 -21.36
CA VAL A 314 -5.87 -18.59 -21.71
C VAL A 314 -5.15 -19.05 -22.97
N LEU A 315 -5.03 -18.20 -23.99
CA LEU A 315 -4.46 -18.60 -25.30
C LEU A 315 -2.94 -18.71 -25.26
N ASP A 316 -2.30 -17.80 -24.54
CA ASP A 316 -0.85 -17.66 -24.45
C ASP A 316 -0.33 -17.69 -23.01
N GLY A 317 -1.16 -18.12 -22.06
CA GLY A 317 -0.78 -18.28 -20.66
C GLY A 317 -1.10 -19.68 -20.13
N LEU A 318 -0.85 -19.87 -18.83
CA LEU A 318 -1.05 -21.13 -18.13
C LEU A 318 -2.52 -21.36 -17.70
N ASN A 319 -3.36 -20.33 -17.79
CA ASN A 319 -4.76 -20.39 -17.38
C ASN A 319 -5.57 -21.34 -18.28
N GLU A 320 -6.44 -22.16 -17.67
CA GLU A 320 -7.29 -23.12 -18.39
C GLU A 320 -6.54 -23.96 -19.43
N PHE A 321 -5.31 -24.38 -19.06
CA PHE A 321 -4.42 -25.12 -19.95
C PHE A 321 -5.07 -26.41 -20.46
N ASP A 322 -5.55 -27.29 -19.57
CA ASP A 322 -6.32 -28.48 -19.94
C ASP A 322 -7.84 -28.24 -20.04
N GLY A 323 -8.25 -26.97 -20.17
CA GLY A 323 -9.64 -26.55 -20.22
C GLY A 323 -10.37 -26.49 -18.87
N THR A 324 -9.66 -26.73 -17.75
CA THR A 324 -10.19 -26.58 -16.39
C THR A 324 -9.59 -25.39 -15.66
N ASP A 325 -10.32 -24.84 -14.71
CA ASP A 325 -9.80 -23.76 -13.88
C ASP A 325 -8.85 -24.26 -12.78
N HIS A 326 -8.72 -25.56 -12.52
CA HIS A 326 -8.10 -26.09 -11.29
C HIS A 326 -6.93 -27.06 -11.51
N GLN A 327 -6.32 -27.05 -12.71
CA GLN A 327 -5.12 -27.85 -12.99
C GLN A 327 -3.90 -27.35 -12.20
N TYR A 328 -3.29 -26.25 -12.64
CA TYR A 328 -2.13 -25.64 -11.95
C TYR A 328 -2.56 -24.78 -10.75
N PHE A 329 -3.83 -24.42 -10.70
CA PHE A 329 -4.41 -23.44 -9.80
C PHE A 329 -5.45 -24.07 -8.88
N HIS A 330 -5.85 -23.37 -7.83
CA HIS A 330 -7.07 -23.75 -7.13
C HIS A 330 -8.31 -23.48 -8.02
N GLY A 331 -9.38 -24.23 -7.80
CA GLY A 331 -10.67 -23.99 -8.47
C GLY A 331 -11.49 -22.89 -7.78
N GLY A 332 -12.38 -22.26 -8.53
CA GLY A 332 -13.31 -21.25 -8.00
C GLY A 332 -12.63 -20.02 -7.39
N PRO A 333 -13.24 -19.36 -6.38
CA PRO A 333 -12.72 -18.13 -5.80
C PRO A 333 -11.33 -18.25 -5.17
N LYS A 334 -11.00 -19.39 -4.53
CA LYS A 334 -9.65 -19.63 -3.95
C LYS A 334 -8.54 -19.54 -5.00
N GLY A 335 -8.86 -19.84 -6.27
CA GLY A 335 -7.93 -19.80 -7.38
C GLY A 335 -7.78 -18.45 -8.08
N ARG A 336 -8.36 -17.38 -7.54
CA ARG A 336 -8.42 -16.06 -8.16
C ARG A 336 -7.95 -14.98 -7.19
N HIS A 337 -7.09 -14.10 -7.67
CA HIS A 337 -6.67 -12.90 -6.94
C HIS A 337 -7.46 -11.71 -7.47
N GLU A 338 -8.47 -11.24 -6.71
CA GLU A 338 -9.43 -10.22 -7.20
C GLU A 338 -8.76 -8.89 -7.57
N LEU A 339 -7.83 -8.41 -6.74
CA LEU A 339 -7.17 -7.12 -6.96
C LEU A 339 -6.22 -7.12 -8.16
N TRP A 340 -5.57 -8.26 -8.43
CA TRP A 340 -4.58 -8.39 -9.50
C TRP A 340 -5.18 -9.06 -10.74
N ASP A 341 -6.46 -9.44 -10.70
CA ASP A 341 -7.17 -10.11 -11.80
C ASP A 341 -6.39 -11.32 -12.36
N SER A 342 -5.92 -12.18 -11.45
CA SER A 342 -4.93 -13.22 -11.73
C SER A 342 -5.31 -14.59 -11.16
N ARG A 343 -4.58 -15.64 -11.55
CA ARG A 343 -4.76 -17.02 -11.05
C ARG A 343 -3.79 -17.37 -9.91
N LEU A 344 -4.24 -18.15 -8.93
CA LEU A 344 -3.46 -18.55 -7.75
C LEU A 344 -3.14 -20.05 -7.75
N PHE A 345 -1.86 -20.37 -7.59
CA PHE A 345 -1.34 -21.75 -7.65
C PHE A 345 -1.91 -22.65 -6.57
N ASN A 346 -2.06 -23.93 -6.91
CA ASN A 346 -2.32 -24.98 -5.94
C ASN A 346 -1.00 -25.60 -5.46
N TYR A 347 -0.33 -24.92 -4.52
CA TYR A 347 1.01 -25.32 -4.04
C TYR A 347 1.05 -26.72 -3.43
N GLY A 348 -0.09 -27.23 -2.94
CA GLY A 348 -0.22 -28.58 -2.38
C GLY A 348 -0.25 -29.70 -3.43
N HIS A 349 -0.31 -29.39 -4.73
CA HIS A 349 -0.40 -30.40 -5.78
C HIS A 349 0.99 -30.87 -6.26
N HIS A 350 1.18 -32.18 -6.46
CA HIS A 350 2.49 -32.79 -6.80
C HIS A 350 3.09 -32.24 -8.09
N GLU A 351 2.32 -32.15 -9.17
CA GLU A 351 2.83 -31.62 -10.44
C GLU A 351 3.01 -30.08 -10.43
N VAL A 352 2.30 -29.35 -9.56
CA VAL A 352 2.52 -27.91 -9.37
C VAL A 352 3.82 -27.67 -8.62
N MET A 353 4.07 -28.46 -7.56
CA MET A 353 5.37 -28.49 -6.88
C MET A 353 6.49 -28.83 -7.86
N ARG A 354 6.29 -29.80 -8.77
CA ARG A 354 7.27 -30.14 -9.81
C ARG A 354 7.53 -28.96 -10.72
N PHE A 355 6.48 -28.32 -11.23
CA PHE A 355 6.56 -27.18 -12.13
C PHE A 355 7.36 -26.02 -11.51
N LEU A 356 6.98 -25.58 -10.31
CA LEU A 356 7.59 -24.43 -9.65
C LEU A 356 9.02 -24.71 -9.19
N LEU A 357 9.31 -25.87 -8.58
CA LEU A 357 10.67 -26.22 -8.16
C LEU A 357 11.60 -26.44 -9.37
N SER A 358 11.08 -27.06 -10.44
CA SER A 358 11.84 -27.21 -11.69
C SER A 358 12.09 -25.87 -12.36
N ASN A 359 11.19 -24.89 -12.20
CA ASN A 359 11.38 -23.55 -12.74
C ASN A 359 12.56 -22.84 -12.08
N LEU A 360 12.62 -22.86 -10.75
CA LEU A 360 13.77 -22.33 -10.00
C LEU A 360 15.08 -23.01 -10.45
N ARG A 361 15.07 -24.33 -10.55
CA ARG A 361 16.25 -25.09 -10.96
C ARG A 361 16.66 -24.84 -12.41
N PHE A 362 15.69 -24.66 -13.30
CA PHE A 362 15.89 -24.30 -14.71
C PHE A 362 16.61 -22.96 -14.86
N TRP A 363 16.18 -21.92 -14.15
CA TRP A 363 16.83 -20.61 -14.21
C TRP A 363 18.27 -20.64 -13.69
N MET A 364 18.53 -21.39 -12.62
CA MET A 364 19.89 -21.61 -12.11
C MET A 364 20.78 -22.37 -13.11
N ASP A 365 20.28 -23.48 -13.66
CA ASP A 365 21.09 -24.37 -14.50
C ASP A 365 21.28 -23.87 -15.94
N GLN A 366 20.24 -23.31 -16.56
CA GLN A 366 20.27 -22.95 -17.99
C GLN A 366 20.82 -21.55 -18.25
N TYR A 367 20.62 -20.62 -17.32
CA TYR A 367 20.99 -19.21 -17.49
C TYR A 367 22.10 -18.75 -16.56
N GLY A 368 22.35 -19.47 -15.45
CA GLY A 368 23.42 -19.11 -14.54
C GLY A 368 23.05 -18.07 -13.48
N PHE A 369 21.76 -17.76 -13.26
CA PHE A 369 21.34 -16.86 -12.17
C PHE A 369 21.85 -17.34 -10.81
N ASP A 370 22.24 -16.42 -9.93
CA ASP A 370 22.87 -16.68 -8.62
C ASP A 370 21.87 -16.72 -7.46
N GLY A 371 20.58 -16.57 -7.75
CA GLY A 371 19.52 -16.55 -6.77
C GLY A 371 18.31 -15.78 -7.28
N PHE A 372 17.41 -15.47 -6.35
CA PHE A 372 16.07 -14.99 -6.69
C PHE A 372 15.55 -13.94 -5.71
N ARG A 373 14.76 -13.00 -6.22
CA ARG A 373 13.72 -12.33 -5.43
C ARG A 373 12.40 -13.03 -5.70
N PHE A 374 11.69 -13.42 -4.65
CA PHE A 374 10.34 -13.96 -4.76
C PHE A 374 9.35 -12.81 -4.53
N ASP A 375 8.56 -12.52 -5.56
CA ASP A 375 7.64 -11.38 -5.57
C ASP A 375 6.24 -11.77 -5.07
N GLY A 376 5.60 -10.84 -4.36
CA GLY A 376 4.28 -11.06 -3.79
C GLY A 376 4.24 -12.13 -2.69
N VAL A 377 5.31 -12.30 -1.91
CA VAL A 377 5.36 -13.32 -0.83
C VAL A 377 4.25 -13.07 0.19
N THR A 378 3.91 -11.82 0.49
CA THR A 378 2.74 -11.50 1.34
C THR A 378 1.45 -12.14 0.82
N SER A 379 1.23 -12.09 -0.51
CA SER A 379 0.04 -12.68 -1.15
C SER A 379 0.04 -14.21 -1.02
N MET A 380 1.22 -14.83 -1.03
CA MET A 380 1.40 -16.27 -0.83
C MET A 380 1.19 -16.68 0.64
N LEU A 381 1.69 -15.90 1.60
CA LEU A 381 1.68 -16.27 3.02
C LEU A 381 0.27 -16.31 3.62
N TYR A 382 -0.66 -15.50 3.12
CA TYR A 382 -1.99 -15.34 3.72
C TYR A 382 -3.12 -15.58 2.74
N VAL A 383 -4.19 -16.21 3.20
CA VAL A 383 -5.41 -16.45 2.41
C VAL A 383 -6.16 -15.16 2.05
N HIS A 384 -5.94 -14.08 2.80
CA HIS A 384 -6.44 -12.73 2.48
C HIS A 384 -5.44 -11.90 1.67
N HIS A 385 -4.27 -12.48 1.34
CA HIS A 385 -3.24 -11.89 0.49
C HIS A 385 -2.65 -10.55 0.97
N GLY A 386 -2.82 -10.21 2.25
CA GLY A 386 -2.49 -8.88 2.79
C GLY A 386 -3.41 -7.74 2.34
N ILE A 387 -4.46 -8.03 1.57
CA ILE A 387 -5.40 -7.02 1.04
C ILE A 387 -6.27 -6.49 2.18
N ARG A 388 -6.24 -5.17 2.39
CA ARG A 388 -7.02 -4.47 3.44
C ARG A 388 -6.74 -4.99 4.87
N THR A 389 -5.58 -5.61 5.08
CA THR A 389 -5.17 -6.14 6.39
C THR A 389 -3.96 -5.36 6.89
N GLY A 390 -4.07 -4.76 8.07
CA GLY A 390 -2.94 -4.16 8.76
C GLY A 390 -2.16 -5.20 9.56
N PHE A 391 -0.85 -5.06 9.63
CA PHE A 391 0.03 -5.88 10.46
C PHE A 391 0.59 -5.03 11.59
N SER A 392 0.09 -5.26 12.81
CA SER A 392 0.46 -4.49 14.01
C SER A 392 1.78 -4.95 14.61
N GLY A 393 2.20 -6.18 14.29
CA GLY A 393 3.31 -6.87 14.93
C GLY A 393 2.86 -7.84 16.03
N ASP A 394 1.56 -8.02 16.27
CA ASP A 394 1.04 -9.12 17.09
C ASP A 394 1.26 -10.46 16.36
N TYR A 395 1.87 -11.43 17.05
CA TYR A 395 2.29 -12.70 16.46
C TYR A 395 1.08 -13.57 16.05
N ASN A 396 -0.09 -13.34 16.65
CA ASN A 396 -1.34 -13.99 16.24
C ASN A 396 -1.70 -13.72 14.77
N GLU A 397 -1.31 -12.57 14.23
CA GLU A 397 -1.53 -12.18 12.83
C GLU A 397 -0.69 -13.02 11.84
N TYR A 398 0.40 -13.64 12.30
CA TYR A 398 1.37 -14.36 11.47
C TYR A 398 1.31 -15.90 11.62
N PHE A 399 0.62 -16.38 12.65
CA PHE A 399 0.57 -17.81 13.00
C PHE A 399 -0.84 -18.36 13.21
N GLY A 400 -1.87 -17.58 12.85
CA GLY A 400 -3.27 -18.01 12.91
C GLY A 400 -3.76 -18.83 11.70
N SER A 401 -5.07 -19.05 11.62
CA SER A 401 -5.72 -19.84 10.57
C SER A 401 -5.74 -19.16 9.19
N GLN A 402 -5.43 -17.87 9.14
CA GLN A 402 -5.35 -17.07 7.92
C GLN A 402 -4.09 -17.32 7.09
N VAL A 403 -3.13 -18.09 7.62
CA VAL A 403 -1.89 -18.41 6.89
C VAL A 403 -2.13 -19.54 5.92
N ASP A 404 -1.69 -19.37 4.67
CA ASP A 404 -1.69 -20.45 3.69
C ASP A 404 -0.49 -21.37 3.93
N GLU A 405 -0.73 -22.48 4.63
CA GLU A 405 0.32 -23.45 4.93
C GLU A 405 0.87 -24.16 3.69
N GLU A 406 0.10 -24.30 2.61
CA GLU A 406 0.56 -24.96 1.39
C GLU A 406 1.63 -24.11 0.71
N ALA A 407 1.38 -22.80 0.62
CA ALA A 407 2.33 -21.82 0.09
C ALA A 407 3.58 -21.71 0.96
N VAL A 408 3.45 -21.63 2.30
CA VAL A 408 4.60 -21.60 3.21
C VAL A 408 5.48 -22.85 3.05
N VAL A 409 4.87 -24.03 2.95
CA VAL A 409 5.59 -25.29 2.78
C VAL A 409 6.31 -25.34 1.43
N TYR A 410 5.69 -24.85 0.35
CA TYR A 410 6.36 -24.70 -0.94
C TYR A 410 7.60 -23.81 -0.82
N LEU A 411 7.51 -22.64 -0.16
CA LEU A 411 8.65 -21.73 0.05
C LEU A 411 9.77 -22.37 0.88
N MET A 412 9.42 -23.17 1.90
CA MET A 412 10.40 -23.93 2.69
C MET A 412 11.14 -24.97 1.84
N VAL A 413 10.40 -25.76 1.06
CA VAL A 413 10.99 -26.79 0.17
C VAL A 413 11.83 -26.15 -0.94
N ALA A 414 11.38 -25.01 -1.48
CA ALA A 414 12.12 -24.25 -2.48
C ALA A 414 13.46 -23.72 -1.94
N ASN A 415 13.46 -23.10 -0.75
CA ASN A 415 14.69 -22.61 -0.12
C ASN A 415 15.63 -23.77 0.28
N GLU A 416 15.10 -24.90 0.75
CA GLU A 416 15.91 -26.08 1.05
C GLU A 416 16.58 -26.65 -0.21
N LEU A 417 15.83 -26.74 -1.32
CA LEU A 417 16.38 -27.14 -2.63
C LEU A 417 17.51 -26.20 -3.07
N LEU A 418 17.27 -24.89 -3.04
CA LEU A 418 18.20 -23.90 -3.55
C LEU A 418 19.50 -23.86 -2.76
N HIS A 419 19.44 -23.76 -1.43
CA HIS A 419 20.65 -23.65 -0.60
C HIS A 419 21.43 -24.97 -0.51
N LYS A 420 20.77 -26.12 -0.67
CA LYS A 420 21.45 -27.42 -0.70
C LYS A 420 22.21 -27.64 -2.01
N GLU A 421 21.60 -27.29 -3.15
CA GLU A 421 22.21 -27.46 -4.46
C GLU A 421 23.20 -26.33 -4.81
N PHE A 422 22.93 -25.12 -4.32
CA PHE A 422 23.70 -23.90 -4.56
C PHE A 422 23.95 -23.17 -3.22
N PRO A 423 25.01 -23.52 -2.49
CA PRO A 423 25.27 -22.96 -1.15
C PRO A 423 25.49 -21.43 -1.12
N ASP A 424 25.99 -20.87 -2.22
CA ASP A 424 26.19 -19.42 -2.38
C ASP A 424 24.94 -18.70 -2.93
N CYS A 425 23.81 -19.41 -3.10
CA CYS A 425 22.55 -18.83 -3.53
C CYS A 425 22.10 -17.72 -2.57
N ILE A 426 21.38 -16.74 -3.14
CA ILE A 426 20.76 -15.66 -2.42
C ILE A 426 19.26 -15.68 -2.71
N THR A 427 18.43 -15.81 -1.69
CA THR A 427 16.96 -15.65 -1.83
C THR A 427 16.44 -14.46 -1.05
N ILE A 428 15.69 -13.58 -1.73
CA ILE A 428 15.10 -12.37 -1.17
C ILE A 428 13.57 -12.52 -1.19
N ALA A 429 12.91 -12.24 -0.07
CA ALA A 429 11.45 -12.19 0.00
C ALA A 429 10.94 -10.75 -0.11
N GLU A 430 10.00 -10.52 -1.04
CA GLU A 430 9.15 -9.33 -1.05
C GLU A 430 7.93 -9.54 -0.13
N ASP A 431 8.12 -9.22 1.15
CA ASP A 431 7.09 -9.33 2.18
C ASP A 431 6.92 -8.00 2.93
N VAL A 432 5.71 -7.43 2.82
CA VAL A 432 5.33 -6.20 3.53
C VAL A 432 4.85 -6.51 4.94
N SER A 433 4.31 -7.72 5.19
CA SER A 433 3.74 -8.07 6.51
C SER A 433 4.79 -8.08 7.61
N GLY A 434 6.00 -8.56 7.31
CA GLY A 434 7.06 -8.74 8.29
C GLY A 434 6.95 -9.98 9.14
N MET A 435 6.58 -11.08 8.48
CA MET A 435 6.43 -12.38 9.11
C MET A 435 7.70 -12.79 9.89
N PRO A 436 7.59 -13.08 11.20
CA PRO A 436 8.71 -13.60 11.98
C PRO A 436 9.25 -14.91 11.40
N ALA A 437 10.58 -15.09 11.45
CA ALA A 437 11.28 -16.30 10.99
C ALA A 437 11.22 -16.54 9.47
N LEU A 438 10.83 -15.54 8.67
CA LEU A 438 10.85 -15.62 7.21
C LEU A 438 12.29 -15.77 6.70
N CYS A 439 13.23 -15.02 7.28
CA CYS A 439 14.64 -15.00 6.87
C CYS A 439 15.55 -15.85 7.78
N VAL A 440 15.03 -16.99 8.23
CA VAL A 440 15.73 -17.94 9.09
C VAL A 440 15.76 -19.31 8.40
N PRO A 441 16.86 -20.09 8.50
CA PRO A 441 16.95 -21.43 7.93
C PRO A 441 15.79 -22.36 8.31
N VAL A 442 15.39 -23.20 7.35
CA VAL A 442 14.32 -24.19 7.52
C VAL A 442 14.62 -25.15 8.68
N SER A 443 15.88 -25.52 8.89
CA SER A 443 16.32 -26.39 9.98
C SER A 443 16.03 -25.85 11.39
N LEU A 444 15.83 -24.53 11.53
CA LEU A 444 15.45 -23.88 12.79
C LEU A 444 13.93 -23.64 12.91
N GLY A 445 13.16 -23.97 11.88
CA GLY A 445 11.72 -23.68 11.81
C GLY A 445 11.36 -22.39 11.07
N GLY A 446 12.33 -21.74 10.40
CA GLY A 446 12.07 -20.61 9.52
C GLY A 446 11.61 -21.03 8.12
N VAL A 447 11.35 -20.04 7.26
CA VAL A 447 10.94 -20.27 5.86
C VAL A 447 12.14 -20.46 4.92
N GLY A 448 13.32 -19.96 5.30
CA GLY A 448 14.59 -20.22 4.63
C GLY A 448 15.10 -19.13 3.70
N PHE A 449 14.50 -17.94 3.67
CA PHE A 449 15.03 -16.82 2.90
C PHE A 449 16.33 -16.27 3.50
N ASP A 450 17.20 -15.70 2.68
CA ASP A 450 18.37 -14.97 3.16
C ASP A 450 18.02 -13.56 3.63
N TYR A 451 17.22 -12.85 2.84
CA TYR A 451 16.86 -11.45 3.09
C TYR A 451 15.36 -11.22 2.88
N ARG A 452 14.86 -10.13 3.48
CA ARG A 452 13.60 -9.50 3.08
C ARG A 452 13.80 -8.04 2.71
N LEU A 453 12.90 -7.49 1.92
CA LEU A 453 12.85 -6.06 1.61
C LEU A 453 12.35 -5.23 2.81
N ALA A 454 13.01 -4.12 3.11
CA ALA A 454 12.60 -3.19 4.16
C ALA A 454 11.60 -2.14 3.63
N MET A 455 10.40 -2.62 3.27
CA MET A 455 9.40 -1.86 2.50
C MET A 455 8.83 -0.62 3.21
N ALA A 456 8.94 -0.53 4.55
CA ALA A 456 8.48 0.63 5.31
C ALA A 456 9.37 1.88 5.15
N ILE A 457 10.60 1.73 4.63
CA ILE A 457 11.56 2.84 4.52
C ILE A 457 11.15 3.83 3.41
N PRO A 458 10.82 3.41 2.17
CA PRO A 458 10.27 4.32 1.16
C PRO A 458 9.02 5.07 1.62
N ASP A 459 8.03 4.36 2.19
CA ASP A 459 6.78 4.97 2.66
C ASP A 459 7.03 6.09 3.66
N MET A 460 7.99 5.89 4.57
CA MET A 460 8.42 6.92 5.50
C MET A 460 8.95 8.16 4.77
N TRP A 461 9.85 8.01 3.81
CA TRP A 461 10.44 9.14 3.10
C TRP A 461 9.44 9.88 2.23
N ILE A 462 8.59 9.16 1.51
CA ILE A 462 7.49 9.75 0.71
C ILE A 462 6.61 10.58 1.61
N LYS A 463 6.15 10.01 2.72
CA LYS A 463 5.30 10.70 3.68
C LYS A 463 5.97 11.96 4.24
N ILE A 464 7.22 11.85 4.66
CA ILE A 464 7.99 12.99 5.19
C ILE A 464 8.10 14.10 4.14
N LEU A 465 8.42 13.76 2.89
CA LEU A 465 8.61 14.75 1.82
C LEU A 465 7.29 15.35 1.32
N LYS A 466 6.18 14.60 1.40
CA LYS A 466 4.85 15.01 0.96
C LYS A 466 4.12 15.86 2.00
N GLU A 467 4.27 15.54 3.28
CA GLU A 467 3.42 16.09 4.34
C GLU A 467 4.12 17.08 5.27
N LEU A 468 5.46 17.05 5.36
CA LEU A 468 6.21 17.79 6.39
C LEU A 468 7.23 18.76 5.80
N SER A 469 7.37 19.93 6.43
CA SER A 469 8.52 20.80 6.19
C SER A 469 9.78 20.26 6.89
N ASP A 470 10.98 20.62 6.40
CA ASP A 470 12.27 20.11 6.89
C ASP A 470 12.46 20.26 8.42
N ASP A 471 11.93 21.34 9.01
CA ASP A 471 11.98 21.63 10.44
C ASP A 471 11.06 20.74 11.30
N GLN A 472 10.07 20.10 10.67
CA GLN A 472 9.14 19.16 11.31
C GLN A 472 9.63 17.71 11.27
N TRP A 473 10.76 17.43 10.60
CA TRP A 473 11.29 16.07 10.52
C TRP A 473 11.73 15.56 11.88
N ASP A 474 11.17 14.42 12.30
CA ASP A 474 11.46 13.76 13.57
C ASP A 474 12.65 12.81 13.41
N MET A 475 13.81 13.21 13.94
CA MET A 475 15.06 12.48 13.82
C MET A 475 14.98 11.13 14.53
N SER A 476 14.27 11.07 15.66
CA SER A 476 14.06 9.87 16.44
C SER A 476 13.19 8.87 15.71
N LYS A 477 12.11 9.31 15.07
CA LYS A 477 11.22 8.47 14.27
C LYS A 477 11.91 7.94 13.02
N ILE A 478 12.67 8.77 12.32
CA ILE A 478 13.49 8.33 11.18
C ILE A 478 14.48 7.25 11.62
N CYS A 479 15.25 7.50 12.69
CA CYS A 479 16.17 6.51 13.21
C CYS A 479 15.45 5.24 13.63
N TRP A 480 14.29 5.35 14.29
CA TRP A 480 13.51 4.19 14.74
C TRP A 480 13.06 3.35 13.55
N ILE A 481 12.47 3.91 12.50
CA ILE A 481 12.01 3.15 11.32
C ILE A 481 13.18 2.43 10.64
N LEU A 482 14.32 3.10 10.47
CA LEU A 482 15.52 2.51 9.86
C LEU A 482 16.13 1.37 10.72
N THR A 483 15.89 1.40 12.03
CA THR A 483 16.45 0.44 12.99
C THR A 483 15.46 -0.58 13.52
N ASN A 484 14.16 -0.41 13.27
CA ASN A 484 13.08 -1.27 13.76
C ASN A 484 12.98 -2.53 12.90
N ARG A 485 13.93 -3.43 13.10
CA ARG A 485 14.10 -4.66 12.33
C ARG A 485 14.38 -5.82 13.28
N ARG A 486 14.09 -7.03 12.82
CA ARG A 486 14.21 -8.24 13.65
C ARG A 486 15.69 -8.63 13.81
N HIS A 487 16.11 -8.84 15.04
CA HIS A 487 17.47 -9.30 15.31
C HIS A 487 17.66 -10.73 14.80
N GLY A 488 18.74 -10.98 14.04
CA GLY A 488 19.01 -12.30 13.45
C GLY A 488 18.38 -12.54 12.08
N GLU A 489 17.64 -11.57 11.53
CA GLU A 489 17.07 -11.63 10.17
C GLU A 489 17.62 -10.46 9.34
N LYS A 490 18.18 -10.74 8.16
CA LYS A 490 18.82 -9.72 7.32
C LYS A 490 17.77 -8.99 6.46
N THR A 491 17.95 -7.68 6.27
CA THR A 491 17.07 -6.89 5.41
C THR A 491 17.82 -6.10 4.34
N ILE A 492 17.23 -5.97 3.15
CA ILE A 492 17.69 -5.05 2.10
C ILE A 492 16.95 -3.73 2.25
N ALA A 493 17.71 -2.66 2.47
CA ALA A 493 17.17 -1.31 2.62
C ALA A 493 17.30 -0.52 1.31
N TYR A 494 16.31 0.32 1.03
CA TYR A 494 16.27 1.20 -0.14
C TYR A 494 15.44 2.43 0.20
N ALA A 495 15.78 3.56 -0.41
CA ALA A 495 15.17 4.85 -0.09
C ALA A 495 13.88 5.10 -0.89
N GLU A 496 13.80 4.50 -2.08
CA GLU A 496 12.68 4.53 -3.01
C GLU A 496 12.76 3.27 -3.89
N SER A 497 11.64 2.82 -4.43
CA SER A 497 11.52 1.60 -5.24
C SER A 497 11.15 1.91 -6.68
N HIS A 498 10.99 0.83 -7.46
CA HIS A 498 10.43 0.91 -8.80
C HIS A 498 8.95 1.34 -8.81
N ASP A 499 8.17 1.09 -7.75
CA ASP A 499 6.76 1.53 -7.67
C ASP A 499 6.64 3.05 -7.59
N GLN A 500 7.48 3.70 -6.77
CA GLN A 500 7.53 5.17 -6.69
C GLN A 500 8.00 5.83 -7.99
N ALA A 501 8.71 5.07 -8.83
CA ALA A 501 9.10 5.56 -10.13
C ALA A 501 7.93 5.52 -11.13
N LEU A 502 6.87 4.75 -10.90
CA LEU A 502 5.75 4.63 -11.84
C LEU A 502 4.85 5.88 -11.87
N VAL A 503 4.12 6.03 -12.97
CA VAL A 503 3.09 7.06 -13.13
C VAL A 503 2.05 6.97 -12.00
N GLY A 504 1.75 8.11 -11.38
CA GLY A 504 0.85 8.19 -10.23
C GLY A 504 1.56 8.47 -8.90
N ASP A 505 2.89 8.32 -8.85
CA ASP A 505 3.73 8.77 -7.73
C ASP A 505 4.91 9.64 -8.23
N LYS A 506 5.83 10.00 -7.33
CA LYS A 506 7.04 10.79 -7.63
C LYS A 506 8.28 10.11 -7.03
N THR A 507 9.40 10.18 -7.75
CA THR A 507 10.72 9.84 -7.22
C THR A 507 11.12 10.81 -6.10
N LEU A 508 12.11 10.45 -5.28
CA LEU A 508 12.66 11.33 -4.23
C LEU A 508 13.09 12.68 -4.81
N MET A 509 13.75 12.66 -5.97
CA MET A 509 14.23 13.88 -6.62
C MET A 509 13.07 14.75 -7.12
N MET A 510 12.00 14.14 -7.65
CA MET A 510 10.79 14.85 -8.05
C MET A 510 10.04 15.46 -6.85
N TYR A 511 10.00 14.79 -5.69
CA TYR A 511 9.48 15.38 -4.46
C TYR A 511 10.34 16.55 -3.95
N LEU A 512 11.66 16.47 -4.13
CA LEU A 512 12.60 17.47 -3.61
C LEU A 512 12.68 18.75 -4.44
N CYS A 513 12.59 18.62 -5.77
CA CYS A 513 12.86 19.73 -6.69
C CYS A 513 11.71 20.08 -7.65
N ASP A 514 10.78 19.14 -7.88
CA ASP A 514 9.61 19.33 -8.74
C ASP A 514 9.95 20.02 -10.07
N ALA A 515 9.21 21.06 -10.48
CA ALA A 515 9.39 21.77 -11.73
C ALA A 515 10.80 22.35 -11.95
N GLU A 516 11.55 22.70 -10.89
CA GLU A 516 12.89 23.28 -11.04
C GLU A 516 13.91 22.27 -11.59
N MET A 517 13.61 20.96 -11.57
CA MET A 517 14.46 19.96 -12.22
C MET A 517 14.66 20.23 -13.71
N TYR A 518 13.62 20.78 -14.38
CA TYR A 518 13.64 21.01 -15.82
C TYR A 518 14.34 22.32 -16.22
N THR A 519 14.48 23.28 -15.29
CA THR A 519 15.04 24.62 -15.58
C THR A 519 16.41 24.83 -14.92
N ASN A 520 16.66 24.21 -13.78
CA ASN A 520 17.78 24.50 -12.90
C ASN A 520 18.71 23.31 -12.65
N MET A 521 18.65 22.26 -13.46
CA MET A 521 19.65 21.18 -13.45
C MET A 521 20.87 21.46 -14.35
N SER A 522 20.92 22.59 -15.06
CA SER A 522 22.12 23.03 -15.78
C SER A 522 23.12 23.72 -14.83
N THR A 523 24.40 23.37 -14.91
CA THR A 523 25.50 24.06 -14.23
C THR A 523 25.64 25.53 -14.67
N LEU A 524 25.10 25.91 -15.83
CA LEU A 524 25.09 27.28 -16.34
C LEU A 524 23.94 28.12 -15.78
N SER A 525 22.88 27.50 -15.28
CA SER A 525 21.78 28.21 -14.63
C SER A 525 22.08 28.40 -13.14
N PRO A 526 21.46 29.40 -12.47
CA PRO A 526 21.66 29.62 -11.05
C PRO A 526 21.38 28.36 -10.23
N LEU A 527 22.26 28.06 -9.27
CA LEU A 527 21.99 27.06 -8.24
C LEU A 527 20.99 27.67 -7.25
N THR A 528 19.70 27.38 -7.47
CA THR A 528 18.63 27.89 -6.62
C THR A 528 18.66 27.19 -5.26
N PRO A 529 18.09 27.78 -4.21
CA PRO A 529 17.96 27.12 -2.91
C PRO A 529 17.18 25.80 -2.97
N VAL A 530 16.26 25.64 -3.93
CA VAL A 530 15.49 24.40 -4.14
C VAL A 530 16.37 23.29 -4.71
N ILE A 531 17.17 23.57 -5.75
CA ILE A 531 18.09 22.59 -6.32
C ILE A 531 19.23 22.26 -5.35
N ASP A 532 19.77 23.25 -4.63
CA ASP A 532 20.78 23.03 -3.60
C ASP A 532 20.23 22.11 -2.47
N ARG A 533 19.02 22.42 -1.98
CA ARG A 533 18.29 21.56 -1.03
C ARG A 533 18.13 20.15 -1.55
N GLY A 534 17.63 19.99 -2.78
CA GLY A 534 17.33 18.68 -3.34
C GLY A 534 18.58 17.83 -3.56
N ILE A 535 19.65 18.40 -4.12
CA ILE A 535 20.93 17.69 -4.29
C ILE A 535 21.48 17.25 -2.93
N ALA A 536 21.47 18.14 -1.93
CA ALA A 536 21.96 17.82 -0.59
C ALA A 536 21.14 16.70 0.08
N LEU A 537 19.81 16.85 0.13
CA LEU A 537 18.92 15.90 0.78
C LEU A 537 18.86 14.55 0.07
N HIS A 538 18.92 14.51 -1.27
CA HIS A 538 18.98 13.26 -2.03
C HIS A 538 20.18 12.41 -1.62
N LYS A 539 21.38 13.01 -1.54
CA LYS A 539 22.60 12.34 -1.07
C LYS A 539 22.47 11.88 0.39
N MET A 540 21.98 12.75 1.27
CA MET A 540 21.88 12.46 2.69
C MET A 540 20.88 11.35 3.01
N ILE A 541 19.71 11.36 2.39
CA ILE A 541 18.67 10.34 2.55
C ILE A 541 19.23 8.98 2.14
N ARG A 542 19.82 8.89 0.93
CA ARG A 542 20.40 7.64 0.42
C ARG A 542 21.53 7.13 1.32
N LEU A 543 22.42 8.01 1.79
CA LEU A 543 23.49 7.64 2.70
C LEU A 543 22.99 7.19 4.07
N LEU A 544 21.95 7.84 4.62
CA LEU A 544 21.35 7.46 5.89
C LEU A 544 20.71 6.08 5.80
N VAL A 545 19.94 5.81 4.74
CA VAL A 545 19.34 4.49 4.47
C VAL A 545 20.44 3.43 4.27
N HIS A 546 21.46 3.71 3.47
CA HIS A 546 22.58 2.80 3.22
C HIS A 546 23.42 2.53 4.48
N GLY A 547 23.57 3.51 5.37
CA GLY A 547 24.35 3.40 6.60
C GLY A 547 23.59 2.71 7.73
N LEU A 548 22.29 2.96 7.87
CA LEU A 548 21.50 2.61 9.07
C LEU A 548 20.39 1.59 8.82
N GLY A 549 19.86 1.51 7.58
CA GLY A 549 18.59 0.86 7.26
C GLY A 549 18.61 -0.66 7.08
N GLY A 550 19.77 -1.29 6.83
CA GLY A 550 19.82 -2.67 6.35
C GLY A 550 21.17 -3.38 6.46
N GLU A 551 21.18 -4.69 6.18
CA GLU A 551 22.37 -5.53 5.95
C GLU A 551 22.69 -5.68 4.45
N GLY A 552 21.84 -5.11 3.59
CA GLY A 552 22.12 -4.82 2.19
C GLY A 552 21.43 -3.53 1.75
N TYR A 553 21.81 -3.04 0.58
CA TYR A 553 21.27 -1.84 -0.03
C TYR A 553 20.74 -2.14 -1.43
N LEU A 554 19.62 -1.52 -1.82
CA LEU A 554 19.06 -1.61 -3.16
C LEU A 554 18.81 -0.22 -3.75
N ASN A 555 19.03 -0.11 -5.06
CA ASN A 555 18.73 1.07 -5.86
C ASN A 555 18.10 0.67 -7.19
N PHE A 556 16.97 1.28 -7.55
CA PHE A 556 16.34 1.11 -8.86
C PHE A 556 16.97 2.00 -9.93
N GLU A 557 17.14 1.47 -11.14
CA GLU A 557 17.88 2.13 -12.23
C GLU A 557 17.38 3.55 -12.53
N GLY A 558 18.30 4.53 -12.50
CA GLY A 558 18.00 5.94 -12.69
C GLY A 558 17.94 6.74 -11.38
N ASN A 559 17.46 6.13 -10.30
CA ASN A 559 17.33 6.82 -9.02
C ASN A 559 18.70 7.17 -8.40
N GLU A 560 19.77 6.51 -8.83
CA GLU A 560 21.11 6.80 -8.31
C GLU A 560 21.57 8.22 -8.61
N PHE A 561 21.10 8.79 -9.72
CA PHE A 561 21.41 10.15 -10.16
C PHE A 561 20.22 11.10 -10.09
N GLY A 562 19.11 10.71 -9.45
CA GLY A 562 17.90 11.52 -9.35
C GLY A 562 17.27 11.74 -10.73
N HIS A 563 17.00 10.66 -11.47
CA HIS A 563 16.34 10.71 -12.78
C HIS A 563 15.05 11.56 -12.72
N PRO A 564 14.82 12.48 -13.68
CA PRO A 564 13.63 13.33 -13.71
C PRO A 564 12.38 12.54 -14.15
N GLU A 565 11.23 13.21 -14.18
CA GLU A 565 9.97 12.64 -14.69
C GLU A 565 9.51 11.41 -13.88
N TRP A 566 8.87 10.46 -14.55
CA TRP A 566 8.38 9.19 -14.03
C TRP A 566 8.51 8.12 -15.12
N LEU A 567 8.28 6.87 -14.74
CA LEU A 567 8.22 5.68 -15.58
C LEU A 567 6.75 5.41 -15.93
N ASP A 568 6.43 5.29 -17.21
CA ASP A 568 5.10 4.85 -17.66
C ASP A 568 5.29 3.94 -18.87
N PHE A 569 4.57 2.82 -18.87
CA PHE A 569 4.68 1.81 -19.92
C PHE A 569 3.62 2.06 -21.00
N PRO A 570 3.87 1.61 -22.25
CA PRO A 570 2.88 1.66 -23.33
C PRO A 570 1.57 0.98 -22.91
N ARG A 571 0.49 1.75 -22.91
CA ARG A 571 -0.88 1.30 -22.62
C ARG A 571 -1.90 2.24 -23.28
N ASP A 572 -3.16 1.84 -23.33
CA ASP A 572 -4.21 2.64 -23.97
C ASP A 572 -4.33 4.05 -23.37
N GLY A 573 -4.20 4.18 -22.05
CA GLY A 573 -4.26 5.47 -21.34
C GLY A 573 -3.15 6.48 -21.68
N ASN A 574 -2.11 6.08 -22.41
CA ASN A 574 -1.06 6.98 -22.91
C ASN A 574 -0.78 6.81 -24.42
N ASN A 575 -1.75 6.27 -25.17
CA ASN A 575 -1.64 6.00 -26.60
C ASN A 575 -0.47 5.07 -26.97
N ASN A 576 -0.20 4.05 -26.15
CA ASN A 576 0.91 3.11 -26.32
C ASN A 576 2.28 3.80 -26.46
N SER A 577 2.49 4.87 -25.68
CA SER A 577 3.70 5.68 -25.74
C SER A 577 4.88 5.01 -25.03
N PHE A 578 6.05 5.04 -25.69
CA PHE A 578 7.34 4.67 -25.10
C PHE A 578 8.11 5.89 -24.56
N TRP A 579 7.49 7.07 -24.52
CA TRP A 579 8.17 8.30 -24.11
C TRP A 579 8.73 8.22 -22.69
N TYR A 580 7.98 7.63 -21.75
CA TYR A 580 8.40 7.46 -20.37
C TYR A 580 8.95 6.06 -20.07
N ALA A 581 8.83 5.10 -21.00
CA ALA A 581 9.34 3.73 -20.86
C ALA A 581 10.84 3.64 -21.23
N ARG A 582 11.66 4.51 -20.63
CA ARG A 582 13.08 4.67 -20.95
C ARG A 582 13.89 5.23 -19.79
N ARG A 583 15.22 5.18 -19.89
CA ARG A 583 16.17 5.78 -18.93
C ARG A 583 17.10 6.75 -19.63
N GLN A 584 17.06 8.01 -19.18
CA GLN A 584 17.84 9.12 -19.72
C GLN A 584 19.29 9.11 -19.19
N LEU A 585 20.02 8.01 -19.42
CA LEU A 585 21.37 7.78 -18.87
C LEU A 585 22.38 8.84 -19.34
N ASN A 586 22.16 9.41 -20.53
CA ASN A 586 22.91 10.52 -21.10
C ASN A 586 22.94 11.77 -20.21
N LEU A 587 21.96 11.95 -19.30
CA LEU A 587 21.94 13.07 -18.35
C LEU A 587 23.15 13.07 -17.41
N THR A 588 23.72 11.90 -17.12
CA THR A 588 24.90 11.77 -16.26
C THR A 588 26.21 11.99 -17.00
N GLU A 589 26.19 11.87 -18.34
CA GLU A 589 27.36 12.02 -19.21
C GLU A 589 27.59 13.49 -19.62
N ASP A 590 26.52 14.31 -19.60
CA ASP A 590 26.61 15.73 -19.90
C ASP A 590 27.23 16.51 -18.72
N ASN A 591 28.46 16.98 -18.93
CA ASN A 591 29.19 17.78 -17.96
C ASN A 591 28.56 19.15 -17.68
N LEU A 592 27.62 19.61 -18.49
CA LEU A 592 26.87 20.84 -18.23
C LEU A 592 25.66 20.60 -17.32
N LEU A 593 25.33 19.37 -16.95
CA LEU A 593 24.22 19.05 -16.05
C LEU A 593 24.68 18.65 -14.64
N ARG A 594 23.78 18.81 -13.67
CA ARG A 594 23.99 18.55 -12.24
C ARG A 594 23.76 17.09 -11.84
N TYR A 595 23.12 16.27 -12.68
CA TYR A 595 22.87 14.83 -12.39
C TYR A 595 24.15 14.04 -12.13
N LYS A 596 25.26 14.41 -12.80
CA LYS A 596 26.59 13.83 -12.57
C LYS A 596 27.04 13.90 -11.10
N PHE A 597 26.62 14.93 -10.36
CA PHE A 597 26.98 15.08 -8.95
C PHE A 597 26.37 14.00 -8.07
N LEU A 598 25.10 13.67 -8.30
CA LEU A 598 24.40 12.59 -7.60
C LEU A 598 24.97 11.22 -8.00
N ASN A 599 25.25 11.03 -9.29
CA ASN A 599 25.90 9.83 -9.81
C ASN A 599 27.29 9.59 -9.20
N ASN A 600 28.13 10.63 -9.11
CA ASN A 600 29.46 10.56 -8.52
C ASN A 600 29.38 10.21 -7.02
N PHE A 601 28.42 10.83 -6.32
CA PHE A 601 28.19 10.52 -4.91
C PHE A 601 27.77 9.07 -4.70
N ASP A 602 26.87 8.55 -5.55
CA ASP A 602 26.46 7.15 -5.48
C ASP A 602 27.64 6.18 -5.63
N SER A 603 28.48 6.43 -6.64
CA SER A 603 29.71 5.66 -6.85
C SER A 603 30.64 5.70 -5.64
N ALA A 604 30.82 6.89 -5.06
CA ALA A 604 31.64 7.07 -3.87
C ALA A 604 31.04 6.36 -2.64
N MET A 605 29.73 6.43 -2.44
CA MET A 605 29.02 5.76 -1.35
C MET A 605 29.24 4.24 -1.39
N ASN A 606 28.97 3.61 -2.53
CA ASN A 606 29.11 2.15 -2.70
C ASN A 606 30.58 1.69 -2.58
N LYS A 607 31.53 2.41 -3.18
CA LYS A 607 32.97 2.09 -3.07
C LYS A 607 33.50 2.28 -1.65
N THR A 608 32.95 3.24 -0.92
CA THR A 608 33.28 3.44 0.50
C THR A 608 32.73 2.28 1.31
N GLU A 609 31.52 1.79 1.05
CA GLU A 609 31.01 0.60 1.73
C GLU A 609 31.81 -0.65 1.37
N ASP A 610 32.22 -0.84 0.13
CA ASP A 610 33.06 -1.98 -0.26
C ASP A 610 34.38 -2.04 0.53
N LYS A 611 34.97 -0.85 0.78
CA LYS A 611 36.22 -0.72 1.54
C LYS A 611 36.05 -0.89 3.05
N TYR A 612 34.96 -0.39 3.61
CA TYR A 612 34.76 -0.28 5.06
C TYR A 612 33.71 -1.26 5.64
N GLY A 613 32.92 -1.90 4.80
CA GLY A 613 32.08 -3.07 5.09
C GLY A 613 31.02 -2.90 6.17
N TRP A 614 30.33 -1.75 6.24
CA TRP A 614 29.35 -1.53 7.30
C TRP A 614 28.03 -2.29 7.11
N LEU A 615 27.60 -2.60 5.88
CA LEU A 615 26.35 -3.36 5.67
C LEU A 615 26.49 -4.80 6.20
N GLY A 616 27.68 -5.40 6.04
CA GLY A 616 28.00 -6.73 6.58
C GLY A 616 28.31 -6.74 8.09
N SER A 617 28.09 -5.64 8.79
CA SER A 617 28.35 -5.51 10.23
C SER A 617 27.05 -5.48 11.04
N PRO A 618 27.11 -5.72 12.37
CA PRO A 618 25.95 -5.59 13.23
C PRO A 618 25.29 -4.20 13.14
N GLN A 619 24.08 -4.14 13.66
CA GLN A 619 23.30 -2.92 13.73
C GLN A 619 24.07 -1.78 14.41
N ALA A 620 23.91 -0.57 13.85
CA ALA A 620 24.58 0.62 14.34
C ALA A 620 24.17 1.01 15.77
N TYR A 621 25.08 1.66 16.49
CA TYR A 621 24.76 2.35 17.74
C TYR A 621 24.42 3.82 17.46
N VAL A 622 23.15 4.21 17.59
CA VAL A 622 22.72 5.61 17.43
C VAL A 622 22.99 6.38 18.72
N SER A 623 24.10 7.14 18.72
CA SER A 623 24.52 7.95 19.87
C SER A 623 23.73 9.26 19.99
N LEU A 624 23.29 9.85 18.89
CA LEU A 624 22.56 11.13 18.89
C LEU A 624 21.47 11.14 17.83
N LYS A 625 20.31 11.66 18.22
CA LYS A 625 19.14 11.95 17.37
C LYS A 625 18.49 13.22 17.93
N HIS A 626 19.12 14.35 17.64
CA HIS A 626 18.78 15.62 18.26
C HIS A 626 17.68 16.32 17.46
N GLU A 627 16.50 16.50 18.05
CA GLU A 627 15.32 17.02 17.34
C GLU A 627 15.45 18.51 16.98
N SER A 628 15.92 19.36 17.90
CA SER A 628 16.03 20.80 17.62
C SER A 628 17.12 21.07 16.59
N ASP A 629 18.33 20.56 16.83
CA ASP A 629 19.46 20.72 15.92
C ASP A 629 19.34 19.92 14.62
N LYS A 630 18.37 18.99 14.52
CA LYS A 630 18.21 18.07 13.38
C LYS A 630 19.49 17.28 13.07
N VAL A 631 20.20 16.84 14.10
CA VAL A 631 21.48 16.11 13.98
C VAL A 631 21.31 14.63 14.33
N ILE A 632 21.81 13.76 13.46
CA ILE A 632 21.90 12.31 13.71
C ILE A 632 23.38 11.90 13.75
N VAL A 633 23.77 11.15 14.78
CA VAL A 633 25.11 10.56 14.90
C VAL A 633 25.01 9.11 15.32
N PHE A 634 25.64 8.23 14.53
CA PHE A 634 25.72 6.81 14.87
C PHE A 634 27.07 6.20 14.52
N GLU A 635 27.39 5.08 15.16
CA GLU A 635 28.57 4.28 14.88
C GLU A 635 28.16 2.94 14.27
N ARG A 636 28.77 2.57 13.13
CA ARG A 636 28.59 1.26 12.50
C ARG A 636 29.92 0.73 11.99
N ASN A 637 30.25 -0.50 12.34
CA ASN A 637 31.56 -1.13 12.08
C ASN A 637 32.79 -0.29 12.51
N GLY A 638 32.69 0.46 13.61
CA GLY A 638 33.77 1.35 14.08
C GLY A 638 33.91 2.67 13.30
N HIS A 639 33.00 2.93 12.37
CA HIS A 639 32.92 4.19 11.62
C HIS A 639 31.85 5.09 12.20
N VAL A 640 32.16 6.39 12.31
CA VAL A 640 31.27 7.40 12.89
C VAL A 640 30.58 8.15 11.75
N PHE A 641 29.26 8.08 11.71
CA PHE A 641 28.42 8.79 10.75
C PHE A 641 27.81 10.02 11.42
N VAL A 642 27.87 11.16 10.74
CA VAL A 642 27.33 12.42 11.23
C VAL A 642 26.48 13.05 10.14
N PHE A 643 25.24 13.40 10.46
CA PHE A 643 24.28 14.04 9.58
C PHE A 643 23.73 15.31 10.25
N ASN A 644 23.68 16.41 9.51
CA ASN A 644 22.98 17.63 9.90
C ASN A 644 21.86 17.90 8.88
N PHE A 645 20.62 17.55 9.25
CA PHE A 645 19.41 17.78 8.46
C PHE A 645 18.82 19.18 8.66
N HIS A 646 19.43 20.04 9.48
CA HIS A 646 18.89 21.36 9.73
C HIS A 646 18.83 22.18 8.43
N PRO A 647 17.70 22.86 8.12
CA PRO A 647 17.55 23.58 6.86
C PRO A 647 18.51 24.76 6.69
N THR A 648 18.87 25.44 7.80
CA THR A 648 19.69 26.66 7.79
C THR A 648 20.93 26.63 8.71
N GLU A 649 20.84 26.09 9.93
CA GLU A 649 21.88 26.17 10.95
C GLU A 649 23.09 25.26 10.69
N SER A 650 24.27 25.85 10.87
CA SER A 650 25.57 25.18 10.79
C SER A 650 26.26 25.28 12.15
N TYR A 651 26.74 24.15 12.69
CA TYR A 651 27.29 24.14 14.05
C TYR A 651 28.81 24.05 14.04
N SER A 652 29.45 24.99 14.72
CA SER A 652 30.90 25.01 14.95
C SER A 652 31.23 24.42 16.32
N GLY A 653 32.14 23.43 16.35
CA GLY A 653 32.56 22.80 17.60
C GLY A 653 31.49 21.87 18.23
N TYR A 654 30.57 21.35 17.41
CA TYR A 654 29.51 20.44 17.85
C TYR A 654 30.11 19.17 18.46
N ARG A 655 29.73 18.83 19.68
CA ARG A 655 30.32 17.68 20.38
C ARG A 655 29.55 16.41 20.07
N ILE A 656 30.28 15.38 19.64
CA ILE A 656 29.73 14.04 19.35
C ILE A 656 30.45 12.99 20.19
N GLY A 657 29.73 11.93 20.58
CA GLY A 657 30.29 10.79 21.30
C GLY A 657 30.93 9.79 20.35
N ILE A 658 32.05 9.18 20.76
CA ILE A 658 32.79 8.14 20.02
C ILE A 658 33.25 7.08 21.01
N GLU A 659 33.14 5.81 20.63
CA GLU A 659 33.48 4.71 21.54
C GLU A 659 34.98 4.52 21.73
N ASP A 660 35.69 4.39 20.62
CA ASP A 660 37.09 4.06 20.61
C ASP A 660 37.93 5.34 20.53
N ALA A 661 38.84 5.49 21.49
CA ALA A 661 39.80 6.59 21.48
C ALA A 661 40.72 6.46 20.26
N GLY A 662 41.06 7.59 19.64
CA GLY A 662 41.96 7.60 18.49
C GLY A 662 41.98 8.91 17.72
N VAL A 663 42.53 8.82 16.51
CA VAL A 663 42.54 9.93 15.54
C VAL A 663 41.70 9.52 14.35
N TYR A 664 40.62 10.25 14.11
CA TYR A 664 39.69 9.99 13.03
C TYR A 664 39.96 10.94 11.86
N ARG A 665 39.68 10.47 10.64
CA ARG A 665 39.69 11.26 9.40
C ARG A 665 38.38 11.06 8.65
N MET A 666 37.96 12.05 7.87
CA MET A 666 36.84 11.88 6.96
C MET A 666 37.21 10.90 5.85
N VAL A 667 36.29 9.99 5.54
CA VAL A 667 36.45 8.99 4.45
C VAL A 667 35.42 9.15 3.35
N LEU A 668 34.33 9.86 3.64
CA LEU A 668 33.30 10.30 2.70
C LEU A 668 32.63 11.55 3.29
N GLN A 669 32.33 12.55 2.46
CA GLN A 669 31.54 13.72 2.86
C GLN A 669 30.68 14.21 1.69
N THR A 670 29.44 14.59 1.98
CA THR A 670 28.47 15.01 0.94
C THR A 670 28.72 16.43 0.42
N ASP A 671 29.55 17.23 1.11
CA ASP A 671 29.75 18.66 0.80
C ASP A 671 30.89 18.90 -0.21
N LEU A 672 31.47 17.87 -0.82
CA LEU A 672 32.46 18.05 -1.88
C LEU A 672 31.86 18.66 -3.15
N GLU A 673 32.67 19.47 -3.84
CA GLU A 673 32.30 20.12 -5.10
C GLU A 673 31.97 19.08 -6.19
N GLU A 674 32.68 17.95 -6.23
CA GLU A 674 32.40 16.84 -7.18
C GLU A 674 31.04 16.16 -6.96
N PHE A 675 30.44 16.37 -5.78
CA PHE A 675 29.10 15.92 -5.42
C PHE A 675 28.09 17.07 -5.41
N GLY A 676 28.46 18.26 -5.92
CA GLY A 676 27.59 19.43 -5.94
C GLY A 676 27.39 20.08 -4.58
N GLY A 677 28.33 19.90 -3.65
CA GLY A 677 28.37 20.59 -2.35
C GLY A 677 29.22 21.87 -2.37
N HIS A 678 29.36 22.50 -1.20
CA HIS A 678 29.94 23.84 -1.06
C HIS A 678 31.40 23.86 -0.61
N LYS A 679 32.03 22.69 -0.44
CA LYS A 679 33.43 22.49 -0.04
C LYS A 679 33.79 23.21 1.28
N ARG A 680 32.92 23.13 2.28
CA ARG A 680 33.12 23.80 3.58
C ARG A 680 33.94 22.96 4.57
N LEU A 681 34.11 21.67 4.29
CA LEU A 681 34.83 20.70 5.13
C LEU A 681 36.19 20.35 4.51
N GLU A 682 37.27 20.54 5.27
CA GLU A 682 38.64 20.23 4.86
C GLU A 682 38.98 18.75 5.11
N GLU A 683 39.20 17.98 4.04
CA GLU A 683 39.39 16.52 4.08
C GLU A 683 40.63 16.08 4.89
N THR A 684 41.66 16.93 4.93
CA THR A 684 42.92 16.63 5.64
C THR A 684 42.81 16.76 7.16
N THR A 685 41.68 17.26 7.67
CA THR A 685 41.44 17.50 9.09
C THR A 685 41.53 16.21 9.91
N ARG A 686 42.30 16.25 11.00
CA ARG A 686 42.42 15.16 11.97
C ARG A 686 41.56 15.47 13.19
N PHE A 687 40.74 14.51 13.58
CA PHE A 687 39.84 14.63 14.72
C PHE A 687 40.35 13.77 15.88
N PHE A 688 40.85 14.42 16.93
CA PHE A 688 41.41 13.75 18.11
C PHE A 688 40.32 13.57 19.15
N THR A 689 40.08 12.33 19.59
CA THR A 689 39.13 12.05 20.66
C THR A 689 39.67 12.50 22.01
N GLN A 690 38.79 13.01 22.87
CA GLN A 690 39.06 13.30 24.27
C GLN A 690 38.37 12.26 25.15
N PRO A 691 38.99 11.81 26.26
CA PRO A 691 38.40 10.85 27.20
C PRO A 691 37.34 11.51 28.08
N GLU A 692 36.32 12.08 27.44
CA GLU A 692 35.16 12.73 28.04
C GLU A 692 33.93 11.97 27.55
N GLU A 693 33.16 11.41 28.49
CA GLU A 693 31.94 10.69 28.18
C GLU A 693 30.89 11.64 27.59
N TRP A 694 30.29 11.25 26.47
CA TRP A 694 29.24 12.04 25.82
C TRP A 694 28.26 11.11 25.11
N ASN A 695 26.97 11.31 25.34
CA ASN A 695 25.89 10.50 24.74
C ASN A 695 26.12 8.97 24.84
N ASN A 696 26.47 8.50 26.04
CA ASN A 696 26.76 7.08 26.34
C ASN A 696 27.93 6.46 25.57
N ARG A 697 28.87 7.29 25.09
CA ARG A 697 30.14 6.84 24.49
C ARG A 697 31.31 7.27 25.37
N ARG A 698 32.35 6.45 25.44
CA ARG A 698 33.49 6.66 26.35
C ARG A 698 34.36 7.87 26.04
N ASN A 699 34.32 8.36 24.80
CA ASN A 699 35.10 9.49 24.34
C ASN A 699 34.21 10.49 23.59
N SER A 700 34.73 11.69 23.35
CA SER A 700 34.06 12.71 22.54
C SER A 700 35.01 13.46 21.63
N VAL A 701 34.45 14.12 20.61
CA VAL A 701 35.20 15.03 19.74
C VAL A 701 34.31 16.19 19.29
N GLN A 702 34.90 17.35 19.06
CA GLN A 702 34.20 18.51 18.50
C GLN A 702 34.35 18.57 16.99
N VAL A 703 33.26 18.93 16.30
CA VAL A 703 33.17 18.89 14.84
C VAL A 703 32.53 20.16 14.29
N TYR A 704 32.92 20.53 13.07
CA TYR A 704 32.14 21.48 12.27
C TYR A 704 31.16 20.68 11.41
N ILE A 705 29.87 21.00 11.48
CA ILE A 705 28.79 20.33 10.75
C ILE A 705 27.91 21.37 10.04
N PRO A 706 28.19 21.70 8.76
CA PRO A 706 27.35 22.60 7.98
C PRO A 706 25.91 22.10 7.82
N CYS A 707 24.96 23.01 7.62
CA CYS A 707 23.56 22.65 7.31
C CYS A 707 23.48 21.77 6.06
N ARG A 708 22.56 20.79 6.08
CA ARG A 708 22.32 19.81 5.01
C ARG A 708 23.61 19.12 4.52
N THR A 709 24.40 18.61 5.47
CA THR A 709 25.60 17.81 5.14
C THR A 709 25.67 16.51 5.93
N ALA A 710 26.37 15.54 5.38
CA ALA A 710 26.75 14.32 6.06
C ALA A 710 28.19 13.93 5.77
N PHE A 711 28.84 13.28 6.74
CA PHE A 711 30.17 12.71 6.55
C PHE A 711 30.40 11.47 7.41
N ILE A 712 31.32 10.63 6.96
CA ILE A 712 31.77 9.41 7.64
C ILE A 712 33.21 9.60 8.09
N ARG A 713 33.51 9.15 9.31
CA ARG A 713 34.87 9.14 9.84
C ARG A 713 35.34 7.76 10.23
N SER A 714 36.62 7.52 9.99
CA SER A 714 37.29 6.26 10.33
C SER A 714 38.66 6.52 10.95
N GLN A 715 39.09 5.61 11.82
CA GLN A 715 40.48 5.56 12.25
C GLN A 715 41.36 5.04 11.09
N PRO A 716 42.55 5.61 10.84
CA PRO A 716 43.50 5.06 9.87
C PRO A 716 43.98 3.67 10.32
N SER A 717 44.05 2.72 9.40
CA SER A 717 44.49 1.34 9.69
C SER A 717 45.95 1.29 10.18
N VAL A 718 46.20 0.43 11.18
CA VAL A 718 47.48 0.26 11.90
C VAL A 718 48.64 -0.23 11.01
N GLU A 719 48.39 -0.64 9.76
CA GLU A 719 49.44 -1.06 8.82
C GLU A 719 50.42 0.06 8.44
N MET A 720 50.07 1.33 8.66
CA MET A 720 50.98 2.46 8.41
C MET A 720 51.97 2.74 9.56
N PHE A 721 51.89 2.07 10.70
CA PHE A 721 52.73 2.37 11.89
C PHE A 721 53.24 1.09 12.59
N LYS A 722 53.87 0.17 11.87
CA LYS A 722 54.69 -0.89 12.48
C LYS A 722 56.16 -0.47 12.59
N SER A 723 56.46 0.40 13.56
CA SER A 723 57.78 0.45 14.20
C SER A 723 57.63 0.95 15.63
N GLY A 724 57.83 0.08 16.63
CA GLY A 724 58.05 0.55 18.00
C GLY A 724 57.23 -0.11 19.11
N ILE A 725 57.59 -1.36 19.42
CA ILE A 725 57.68 -1.93 20.79
C ILE A 725 56.38 -2.28 21.54
N SER A 726 56.37 -3.55 21.98
CA SER A 726 55.41 -4.21 22.86
C SER A 726 55.68 -4.01 24.36
N SER A 727 54.64 -4.23 25.18
CA SER A 727 54.57 -5.16 26.35
C SER A 727 54.16 -4.60 27.73
N PHE A 728 53.52 -5.49 28.51
CA PHE A 728 53.08 -5.46 29.93
C PHE A 728 51.69 -4.84 30.21
N ALA A 729 50.78 -5.39 31.03
CA ALA A 729 50.68 -6.61 31.85
C ALA A 729 49.20 -6.82 32.31
N ARG A 730 48.95 -7.86 33.11
CA ARG A 730 47.67 -8.57 33.37
C ARG A 730 47.11 -8.34 34.79
N ALA A 731 45.82 -8.66 34.99
CA ALA A 731 45.07 -9.00 36.24
C ALA A 731 44.54 -7.82 37.10
N ALA A 732 43.44 -7.89 37.88
CA ALA A 732 42.57 -8.95 38.40
C ALA A 732 41.16 -8.41 38.82
N ARG A 733 40.17 -9.31 39.06
CA ARG A 733 38.83 -9.05 39.64
C ARG A 733 38.87 -8.84 41.17
N PRO A 734 37.77 -8.35 41.80
CA PRO A 734 36.95 -9.25 42.62
C PRO A 734 35.42 -9.04 42.52
N ALA A 735 34.68 -10.03 43.02
CA ALA A 735 33.22 -10.20 43.04
C ALA A 735 32.58 -9.69 44.36
N PHE A 736 31.25 -9.51 44.39
CA PHE A 736 30.26 -9.85 45.46
C PHE A 736 28.89 -9.28 45.00
N ALA A 737 27.88 -10.08 44.63
CA ALA A 737 26.90 -10.83 45.43
C ALA A 737 25.49 -10.20 45.33
N ALA A 738 24.54 -11.02 44.88
CA ALA A 738 23.13 -10.70 44.71
C ALA A 738 22.27 -11.43 45.74
N ALA A 739 21.20 -10.79 46.21
CA ALA A 739 20.04 -11.40 46.88
C ALA A 739 18.83 -10.43 46.89
N PRO A 740 17.58 -10.90 47.04
CA PRO A 740 16.47 -10.55 46.14
C PRO A 740 15.34 -9.76 46.81
N ARG A 741 14.46 -9.10 46.02
CA ARG A 741 13.15 -8.60 46.50
C ARG A 741 12.00 -8.87 45.51
N ARG A 742 11.18 -9.83 45.94
CA ARG A 742 9.72 -10.04 45.80
C ARG A 742 8.92 -9.05 44.96
N ALA A 743 8.15 -9.64 44.04
CA ALA A 743 6.97 -9.06 43.40
C ALA A 743 5.83 -8.81 44.41
N VAL A 744 5.14 -7.68 44.24
CA VAL A 744 3.81 -7.41 44.80
C VAL A 744 2.88 -7.13 43.63
N ARG A 745 1.85 -7.97 43.48
CA ARG A 745 0.69 -7.73 42.63
C ARG A 745 -0.24 -6.75 43.34
N THR A 746 -0.63 -5.68 42.66
CA THR A 746 -1.81 -4.86 43.02
C THR A 746 -2.85 -4.96 41.91
N PRO A 747 -4.14 -5.13 42.22
CA PRO A 747 -5.21 -5.21 41.23
C PRO A 747 -5.59 -3.81 40.74
N PHE A 748 -5.81 -3.66 39.43
CA PHE A 748 -6.35 -2.46 38.82
C PHE A 748 -7.84 -2.30 39.20
N PRO A 749 -8.30 -1.13 39.67
CA PRO A 749 -9.71 -0.82 39.73
C PRO A 749 -10.22 -0.30 38.37
N ALA A 750 -11.48 -0.62 38.09
CA ALA A 750 -12.21 -0.31 36.87
C ALA A 750 -12.25 1.19 36.53
N LEU A 751 -12.22 1.49 35.22
CA LEU A 751 -12.55 2.78 34.63
C LEU A 751 -13.95 3.23 35.11
N ASN A 752 -14.04 4.35 35.81
CA ASN A 752 -15.28 5.12 35.87
C ASN A 752 -15.05 6.55 36.38
N ARG A 753 -15.62 7.50 35.62
CA ARG A 753 -15.80 8.96 35.83
C ARG A 753 -14.65 9.88 35.40
N LEU A 754 -14.75 10.40 34.17
CA LEU A 754 -13.85 11.43 33.61
C LEU A 754 -14.26 12.89 33.91
N ALA A 755 -15.46 13.16 34.44
CA ALA A 755 -15.86 14.52 34.85
C ALA A 755 -16.48 14.54 36.26
N SER A 756 -16.25 15.63 37.01
CA SER A 756 -16.78 15.86 38.36
C SER A 756 -17.53 17.17 38.39
N THR A 757 -18.70 17.22 39.06
CA THR A 757 -19.54 18.43 39.18
C THR A 757 -19.03 19.47 40.20
N ALA A 758 -17.84 19.28 40.76
CA ALA A 758 -17.26 20.17 41.76
C ALA A 758 -16.12 21.01 41.14
N SER A 759 -16.33 22.32 41.01
CA SER A 759 -15.30 23.26 40.55
C SER A 759 -14.08 23.26 41.48
N VAL A 760 -12.89 23.22 40.88
CA VAL A 760 -11.60 23.24 41.58
C VAL A 760 -11.13 24.68 41.87
N GLY A 761 -11.89 25.69 41.43
CA GLY A 761 -11.64 27.11 41.70
C GLY A 761 -10.90 27.83 40.57
N HIS A 762 -9.94 28.69 40.91
CA HIS A 762 -9.24 29.54 39.96
C HIS A 762 -7.79 29.11 39.76
N GLY A 763 -7.36 29.07 38.50
CA GLY A 763 -5.98 28.93 38.07
C GLY A 763 -5.47 30.20 37.38
N LYS A 764 -4.19 30.18 37.02
CA LYS A 764 -3.53 31.25 36.27
C LYS A 764 -2.88 30.68 35.01
N ILE A 765 -2.97 31.41 33.91
CA ILE A 765 -2.34 31.03 32.65
C ILE A 765 -0.82 30.98 32.86
N HIS A 766 -0.26 29.80 32.65
CA HIS A 766 1.15 29.51 32.82
C HIS A 766 1.92 29.70 31.51
N GLN A 767 1.38 29.17 30.41
CA GLN A 767 1.97 29.21 29.08
C GLN A 767 0.90 29.18 27.99
N VAL A 768 1.18 29.81 26.85
CA VAL A 768 0.34 29.80 25.64
C VAL A 768 1.22 29.36 24.47
N ILE A 769 0.80 28.34 23.73
CA ILE A 769 1.49 27.76 22.57
C ILE A 769 0.45 27.57 21.46
N GLY A 770 0.28 28.57 20.59
CA GLY A 770 -0.80 28.56 19.61
C GLY A 770 -2.17 28.39 20.27
N ALA A 771 -2.92 27.36 19.88
CA ALA A 771 -4.22 27.01 20.45
C ALA A 771 -4.15 26.23 21.79
N VAL A 772 -2.95 25.92 22.30
CA VAL A 772 -2.76 25.23 23.58
C VAL A 772 -2.46 26.23 24.68
N VAL A 773 -3.19 26.13 25.78
CA VAL A 773 -3.05 27.00 26.96
C VAL A 773 -2.83 26.14 28.19
N ASP A 774 -1.66 26.26 28.80
CA ASP A 774 -1.34 25.58 30.06
C ASP A 774 -1.78 26.49 31.23
N VAL A 775 -2.58 25.96 32.15
CA VAL A 775 -3.12 26.67 33.31
C VAL A 775 -2.64 26.03 34.61
N LYS A 776 -2.05 26.82 35.49
CA LYS A 776 -1.56 26.38 36.80
C LYS A 776 -2.57 26.70 37.90
N PHE A 777 -2.90 25.70 38.72
CA PHE A 777 -3.76 25.84 39.89
C PHE A 777 -2.91 25.82 41.17
N ASP A 778 -3.31 26.60 42.16
CA ASP A 778 -2.57 26.71 43.43
C ASP A 778 -2.92 25.55 44.42
N GLY A 779 -3.93 24.72 44.09
CA GLY A 779 -4.42 23.61 44.93
C GLY A 779 -3.88 22.23 44.55
N SER A 780 -4.13 21.24 45.43
CA SER A 780 -3.77 19.82 45.21
C SER A 780 -4.80 19.04 44.38
N LYS A 781 -5.99 19.61 44.16
CA LYS A 781 -6.99 19.07 43.22
C LYS A 781 -6.81 19.80 41.89
N LEU A 782 -6.96 19.06 40.79
CA LEU A 782 -6.92 19.61 39.43
C LEU A 782 -8.28 19.40 38.76
N PRO A 783 -8.71 20.31 37.87
CA PRO A 783 -9.89 20.09 37.04
C PRO A 783 -9.78 18.77 36.27
N PRO A 784 -10.82 17.92 36.25
CA PRO A 784 -10.85 16.69 35.44
C PRO A 784 -10.61 16.94 33.95
N ILE A 785 -10.19 15.90 33.22
CA ILE A 785 -10.10 15.95 31.76
C ILE A 785 -11.51 16.17 31.19
N LEU A 786 -11.62 16.91 30.09
CA LEU A 786 -12.87 17.37 29.45
C LEU A 786 -13.61 18.51 30.17
N ASN A 787 -13.22 18.93 31.38
CA ASN A 787 -13.82 20.12 31.99
C ASN A 787 -13.49 21.38 31.19
N ALA A 788 -14.45 22.30 31.13
CA ALA A 788 -14.26 23.63 30.57
C ALA A 788 -13.66 24.59 31.62
N LEU A 789 -12.75 25.44 31.17
CA LEU A 789 -12.26 26.60 31.90
C LEU A 789 -12.67 27.87 31.17
N GLU A 790 -13.00 28.92 31.92
CA GLU A 790 -13.33 30.23 31.38
C GLU A 790 -12.24 31.25 31.74
N THR A 791 -11.80 32.02 30.74
CA THR A 791 -10.88 33.15 30.91
C THR A 791 -11.37 34.35 30.10
N GLN A 792 -10.85 35.54 30.40
CA GLN A 792 -11.09 36.72 29.57
C GLN A 792 -9.90 36.95 28.62
N ASN A 793 -10.19 37.23 27.36
CA ASN A 793 -9.23 37.68 26.36
C ASN A 793 -9.77 38.96 25.69
N ASN A 794 -9.05 40.08 25.78
CA ASN A 794 -9.46 41.39 25.23
C ASN A 794 -10.90 41.84 25.57
N GLY A 795 -11.41 41.47 26.76
CA GLY A 795 -12.78 41.81 27.19
C GLY A 795 -13.86 40.84 26.71
N GLN A 796 -13.50 39.81 25.94
CA GLN A 796 -14.39 38.72 25.53
C GLN A 796 -14.12 37.43 26.32
N LYS A 797 -15.14 36.58 26.41
CA LYS A 797 -15.06 35.28 27.08
C LYS A 797 -14.37 34.28 26.15
N LEU A 798 -13.33 33.60 26.65
CA LEU A 798 -12.65 32.49 25.97
C LEU A 798 -12.83 31.21 26.78
N VAL A 799 -13.28 30.14 26.11
CA VAL A 799 -13.44 28.81 26.71
C VAL A 799 -12.24 27.95 26.34
N LEU A 800 -11.69 27.26 27.35
CA LEU A 800 -10.59 26.30 27.22
C LEU A 800 -11.07 24.92 27.69
N GLU A 801 -10.78 23.85 27.00
CA GLU A 801 -11.09 22.47 27.44
C GLU A 801 -9.84 21.80 28.01
N VAL A 802 -9.93 21.18 29.18
CA VAL A 802 -8.83 20.43 29.79
C VAL A 802 -8.56 19.15 29.01
N ALA A 803 -7.38 19.03 28.41
CA ALA A 803 -6.98 17.89 27.59
C ALA A 803 -6.02 16.92 28.30
N GLN A 804 -5.17 17.41 29.21
CA GLN A 804 -4.18 16.60 29.91
C GLN A 804 -3.73 17.23 31.23
N HIS A 805 -3.29 16.40 32.20
CA HIS A 805 -2.58 16.85 33.40
C HIS A 805 -1.07 16.68 33.20
N LEU A 806 -0.28 17.76 33.40
CA LEU A 806 1.16 17.77 33.08
C LEU A 806 2.07 17.58 34.31
N GLY A 807 1.56 17.77 35.53
CA GLY A 807 2.35 17.79 36.78
C GLY A 807 2.43 19.21 37.37
N GLU A 808 2.97 19.33 38.60
CA GLU A 808 3.11 20.62 39.33
C GLU A 808 1.82 21.47 39.42
N SER A 809 0.67 20.81 39.53
CA SER A 809 -0.66 21.43 39.49
C SER A 809 -0.95 22.22 38.20
N VAL A 810 -0.35 21.82 37.07
CA VAL A 810 -0.61 22.37 35.74
C VAL A 810 -1.49 21.42 34.92
N VAL A 811 -2.52 21.99 34.30
CA VAL A 811 -3.35 21.33 33.29
C VAL A 811 -3.10 21.95 31.92
N ARG A 812 -3.05 21.11 30.88
CA ARG A 812 -2.98 21.52 29.49
C ARG A 812 -4.38 21.61 28.93
N CYS A 813 -4.72 22.76 28.36
CA CYS A 813 -6.03 23.02 27.77
C CYS A 813 -5.92 23.33 26.28
N ILE A 814 -7.01 23.09 25.56
CA ILE A 814 -7.19 23.47 24.15
C ILE A 814 -8.20 24.62 24.10
N ALA A 815 -7.86 25.70 23.40
CA ALA A 815 -8.73 26.85 23.24
C ALA A 815 -9.81 26.60 22.17
N MET A 816 -11.03 27.09 22.43
CA MET A 816 -12.16 27.03 21.50
C MET A 816 -12.24 28.26 20.59
N ASP A 817 -11.39 29.26 20.79
CA ASP A 817 -11.30 30.49 19.99
C ASP A 817 -9.86 31.06 20.07
N GLY A 818 -9.57 32.11 19.30
CA GLY A 818 -8.24 32.74 19.19
C GLY A 818 -7.61 33.08 20.54
N THR A 819 -6.30 32.80 20.66
CA THR A 819 -5.50 33.03 21.86
C THR A 819 -4.66 34.30 21.77
N GLU A 820 -4.75 35.05 20.66
CA GLU A 820 -4.06 36.32 20.47
C GLU A 820 -4.51 37.34 21.54
N GLY A 821 -3.55 37.92 22.26
CA GLY A 821 -3.81 38.84 23.37
C GLY A 821 -3.85 38.19 24.76
N LEU A 822 -3.83 36.85 24.85
CA LEU A 822 -3.81 36.14 26.11
C LEU A 822 -2.44 36.28 26.81
N VAL A 823 -2.42 36.75 28.06
CA VAL A 823 -1.19 37.03 28.82
C VAL A 823 -0.97 36.03 29.95
N ARG A 824 0.30 35.70 30.21
CA ARG A 824 0.69 34.87 31.36
C ARG A 824 0.26 35.54 32.67
N GLY A 825 -0.25 34.74 33.60
CA GLY A 825 -0.79 35.21 34.87
C GLY A 825 -2.27 35.61 34.84
N ALA A 826 -2.89 35.69 33.66
CA ALA A 826 -4.34 35.91 33.55
C ALA A 826 -5.13 34.79 34.26
N LYS A 827 -6.29 35.14 34.79
CA LYS A 827 -7.11 34.26 35.63
C LYS A 827 -8.00 33.36 34.76
N ALA A 828 -7.93 32.06 34.99
CA ALA A 828 -8.82 31.06 34.39
C ALA A 828 -9.64 30.36 35.49
N ALA A 829 -10.94 30.18 35.30
CA ALA A 829 -11.84 29.57 36.26
C ALA A 829 -12.36 28.22 35.76
N ASP A 830 -12.26 27.17 36.57
CA ASP A 830 -12.88 25.87 36.27
C ASP A 830 -14.40 25.94 36.46
N THR A 831 -15.15 25.62 35.41
CA THR A 831 -16.62 25.62 35.46
C THR A 831 -17.17 24.45 36.27
N GLY A 832 -16.36 23.41 36.51
CA GLY A 832 -16.81 22.19 37.18
C GLY A 832 -17.65 21.27 36.28
N ALA A 833 -17.70 21.52 34.97
CA ALA A 833 -18.40 20.68 34.00
C ALA A 833 -17.69 20.73 32.63
N PRO A 834 -17.95 19.76 31.73
CA PRO A 834 -17.58 19.90 30.33
C PRO A 834 -18.23 21.13 29.67
N ILE A 835 -17.84 21.44 28.43
CA ILE A 835 -18.51 22.49 27.65
C ILE A 835 -20.00 22.14 27.56
N THR A 836 -20.87 23.05 28.02
CA THR A 836 -22.33 22.90 28.01
C THR A 836 -22.95 23.89 27.06
N ILE A 837 -23.87 23.42 26.23
CA ILE A 837 -24.52 24.21 25.17
C ILE A 837 -26.04 24.26 25.36
N PRO A 838 -26.73 25.32 24.91
CA PRO A 838 -28.19 25.37 24.96
C PRO A 838 -28.79 24.33 24.01
N VAL A 839 -29.82 23.62 24.48
CA VAL A 839 -30.56 22.62 23.69
C VAL A 839 -32.05 22.86 23.79
N GLY A 840 -32.81 22.34 22.83
CA GLY A 840 -34.27 22.44 22.79
C GLY A 840 -34.81 23.18 21.58
N PRO A 841 -36.15 23.31 21.47
CA PRO A 841 -36.80 24.01 20.37
C PRO A 841 -36.32 25.46 20.22
N GLU A 842 -35.82 26.08 21.29
CA GLU A 842 -35.26 27.43 21.27
C GLU A 842 -33.98 27.56 20.42
N THR A 843 -33.36 26.43 20.02
CA THR A 843 -32.19 26.38 19.11
C THR A 843 -32.58 26.34 17.62
N LEU A 844 -33.86 26.07 17.31
CA LEU A 844 -34.32 25.94 15.93
C LEU A 844 -34.32 27.30 15.21
N GLY A 845 -33.81 27.31 13.98
CA GLY A 845 -33.62 28.51 13.15
C GLY A 845 -32.48 29.41 13.61
N ARG A 846 -31.66 28.98 14.58
CA ARG A 846 -30.51 29.73 15.10
C ARG A 846 -29.19 29.18 14.56
N ILE A 847 -28.19 30.05 14.52
CA ILE A 847 -26.80 29.67 14.22
C ILE A 847 -25.95 29.84 15.48
N MET A 848 -25.23 28.79 15.88
CA MET A 848 -24.34 28.80 17.04
C MET A 848 -22.93 28.32 16.71
N ASN A 849 -21.97 28.77 17.51
CA ASN A 849 -20.59 28.29 17.48
C ASN A 849 -20.42 27.00 18.34
N VAL A 850 -19.18 26.51 18.43
CA VAL A 850 -18.83 25.31 19.21
C VAL A 850 -19.19 25.38 20.71
N THR A 851 -19.16 26.57 21.31
CA THR A 851 -19.51 26.78 22.74
C THR A 851 -21.00 27.02 22.95
N GLY A 852 -21.81 27.00 21.90
CA GLY A 852 -23.26 27.21 21.97
C GLY A 852 -23.67 28.69 22.02
N ASP A 853 -22.73 29.61 21.81
CA ASP A 853 -23.02 31.04 21.73
C ASP A 853 -23.59 31.38 20.33
N PRO A 854 -24.64 32.23 20.24
CA PRO A 854 -25.24 32.57 18.96
C PRO A 854 -24.34 33.48 18.12
N ILE A 855 -24.24 33.17 16.83
CA ILE A 855 -23.44 33.92 15.85
C ILE A 855 -24.30 34.48 14.69
N ASP A 856 -25.62 34.50 14.86
CA ASP A 856 -26.60 34.95 13.86
C ASP A 856 -27.09 36.40 14.04
N GLU A 857 -26.48 37.16 14.95
CA GLU A 857 -26.86 38.54 15.30
C GLU A 857 -28.31 38.73 15.82
N ARG A 858 -29.02 37.64 16.15
CA ARG A 858 -30.42 37.68 16.65
C ARG A 858 -30.55 37.76 18.17
N GLY A 859 -29.47 38.12 18.86
CA GLY A 859 -29.41 38.18 20.33
C GLY A 859 -29.27 36.81 21.01
N PRO A 860 -29.28 36.75 22.36
CA PRO A 860 -29.02 35.52 23.11
C PRO A 860 -30.10 34.45 22.89
N ILE A 861 -29.71 33.17 22.90
CA ILE A 861 -30.64 32.03 22.91
C ILE A 861 -31.09 31.79 24.36
N VAL A 862 -32.36 32.07 24.66
CA VAL A 862 -32.93 31.86 26.00
C VAL A 862 -33.44 30.41 26.13
N ALA A 863 -32.51 29.45 26.26
CA ALA A 863 -32.85 28.03 26.37
C ALA A 863 -33.24 27.62 27.79
N LYS A 864 -34.18 26.66 27.88
CA LYS A 864 -34.63 26.09 29.18
C LYS A 864 -33.68 25.04 29.74
N LYS A 865 -32.90 24.39 28.87
CA LYS A 865 -31.98 23.31 29.23
C LYS A 865 -30.63 23.51 28.53
N HIS A 866 -29.59 23.04 29.20
CA HIS A 866 -28.23 22.99 28.66
C HIS A 866 -27.69 21.58 28.89
N LEU A 867 -26.96 21.04 27.91
CA LEU A 867 -26.37 19.69 27.98
C LEU A 867 -24.88 19.75 27.65
N PRO A 868 -24.05 18.85 28.23
CA PRO A 868 -22.64 18.75 27.91
C PRO A 868 -22.41 18.16 26.52
N ILE A 869 -21.39 18.63 25.80
CA ILE A 869 -21.06 18.11 24.46
C ILE A 869 -20.46 16.68 24.49
N HIS A 870 -19.88 16.32 25.64
CA HIS A 870 -19.34 14.99 25.92
C HIS A 870 -20.39 14.17 26.66
N ALA A 871 -20.89 13.13 26.01
CA ALA A 871 -21.86 12.18 26.54
C ALA A 871 -21.46 10.76 26.16
N GLU A 872 -21.86 9.78 26.98
CA GLU A 872 -21.72 8.35 26.67
C GLU A 872 -22.75 7.95 25.61
N ALA A 873 -22.44 6.91 24.83
CA ALA A 873 -23.40 6.34 23.89
C ALA A 873 -24.59 5.69 24.63
N PRO A 874 -25.79 5.62 24.02
CA PRO A 874 -26.92 4.91 24.62
C PRO A 874 -26.60 3.45 24.93
N GLU A 875 -27.01 2.98 26.12
CA GLU A 875 -26.82 1.60 26.55
C GLU A 875 -27.49 0.61 25.58
N PHE A 876 -26.90 -0.57 25.39
CA PHE A 876 -27.42 -1.58 24.46
C PHE A 876 -28.88 -1.95 24.73
N THR A 877 -29.33 -1.89 25.99
CA THR A 877 -30.74 -2.16 26.38
C THR A 877 -31.72 -1.09 25.91
N GLU A 878 -31.26 0.11 25.57
CA GLU A 878 -32.07 1.22 25.09
C GLU A 878 -32.10 1.31 23.56
N GLN A 879 -31.19 0.64 22.87
CA GLN A 879 -31.09 0.60 21.41
C GLN A 879 -32.18 -0.30 20.80
N SER A 880 -32.71 0.08 19.64
CA SER A 880 -33.64 -0.74 18.87
C SER A 880 -32.88 -1.76 18.01
N THR A 881 -33.43 -2.97 17.86
CA THR A 881 -32.89 -4.02 16.99
C THR A 881 -33.65 -4.16 15.67
N GLU A 882 -34.68 -3.35 15.45
CA GLU A 882 -35.51 -3.41 14.23
C GLU A 882 -34.83 -2.67 13.09
N ALA A 883 -34.65 -3.35 11.95
CA ALA A 883 -34.11 -2.76 10.73
C ALA A 883 -35.23 -2.14 9.91
N GLU A 884 -35.30 -0.81 9.90
CA GLU A 884 -36.28 -0.04 9.13
C GLU A 884 -35.57 0.89 8.15
N ILE A 885 -36.16 1.07 6.96
CA ILE A 885 -35.68 2.04 5.97
C ILE A 885 -36.23 3.44 6.26
N LEU A 886 -35.39 4.46 6.09
CA LEU A 886 -35.80 5.85 6.05
C LEU A 886 -36.13 6.22 4.59
N ILE A 887 -37.42 6.41 4.31
CA ILE A 887 -37.90 6.82 2.99
C ILE A 887 -37.57 8.30 2.78
N THR A 888 -36.68 8.58 1.83
CA THR A 888 -36.15 9.93 1.54
C THR A 888 -37.01 10.70 0.54
N GLY A 889 -37.83 9.98 -0.24
CA GLY A 889 -38.59 10.53 -1.36
C GLY A 889 -37.73 10.81 -2.58
N ILE A 890 -36.45 10.38 -2.60
CA ILE A 890 -35.52 10.49 -3.72
C ILE A 890 -35.39 9.10 -4.38
N LYS A 891 -35.89 8.96 -5.61
CA LYS A 891 -36.03 7.67 -6.31
C LYS A 891 -34.76 6.82 -6.31
N VAL A 892 -33.62 7.41 -6.70
CA VAL A 892 -32.34 6.68 -6.80
C VAL A 892 -31.84 6.19 -5.44
N VAL A 893 -32.06 6.97 -4.38
CA VAL A 893 -31.69 6.59 -3.01
C VAL A 893 -32.62 5.49 -2.52
N ASP A 894 -33.94 5.74 -2.55
CA ASP A 894 -34.92 4.82 -2.01
C ASP A 894 -34.92 3.47 -2.74
N LEU A 895 -34.67 3.46 -4.06
CA LEU A 895 -34.60 2.22 -4.83
C LEU A 895 -33.28 1.47 -4.66
N LEU A 896 -32.13 2.14 -4.83
CA LEU A 896 -30.82 1.48 -5.01
C LEU A 896 -29.91 1.57 -3.79
N ALA A 897 -30.03 2.61 -2.98
CA ALA A 897 -29.22 2.82 -1.79
C ALA A 897 -30.07 3.23 -0.57
N PRO A 898 -31.10 2.45 -0.19
CA PRO A 898 -32.07 2.86 0.83
C PRO A 898 -31.37 3.12 2.16
N TYR A 899 -31.69 4.24 2.81
CA TYR A 899 -31.07 4.61 4.08
C TYR A 899 -31.70 3.86 5.24
N ALA A 900 -30.91 3.51 6.25
CA ALA A 900 -31.41 2.91 7.48
C ALA A 900 -31.89 4.00 8.43
N ARG A 901 -33.03 3.80 9.10
CA ARG A 901 -33.47 4.64 10.21
C ARG A 901 -32.50 4.49 11.39
N GLY A 902 -31.89 5.60 11.78
CA GLY A 902 -30.78 5.65 12.75
C GLY A 902 -29.42 5.26 12.19
N GLY A 903 -29.32 5.11 10.86
CA GLY A 903 -28.10 4.70 10.19
C GLY A 903 -27.10 5.83 9.96
N LYS A 904 -25.90 5.46 9.52
CA LYS A 904 -24.84 6.39 9.12
C LYS A 904 -24.60 6.31 7.62
N ILE A 905 -24.77 7.42 6.94
CA ILE A 905 -24.67 7.53 5.49
C ILE A 905 -23.44 8.34 5.13
N GLY A 906 -22.56 7.79 4.31
CA GLY A 906 -21.48 8.54 3.68
C GLY A 906 -21.91 9.13 2.36
N LEU A 907 -21.81 10.44 2.21
CA LEU A 907 -22.06 11.18 0.97
C LEU A 907 -20.72 11.55 0.31
N PHE A 908 -20.43 10.94 -0.83
CA PHE A 908 -19.20 11.11 -1.60
C PHE A 908 -19.43 11.98 -2.83
N GLY A 909 -18.42 12.73 -3.25
CA GLY A 909 -18.47 13.48 -4.52
C GLY A 909 -17.46 14.62 -4.61
N GLY A 910 -17.10 15.01 -5.83
CA GLY A 910 -16.23 16.16 -6.09
C GLY A 910 -16.92 17.51 -5.81
N ALA A 911 -16.19 18.61 -5.96
CA ALA A 911 -16.81 19.94 -5.98
C ALA A 911 -17.70 20.09 -7.23
N GLY A 912 -18.89 20.70 -7.08
CA GLY A 912 -19.79 21.02 -8.20
C GLY A 912 -20.78 19.92 -8.62
N VAL A 913 -20.76 18.73 -8.00
CA VAL A 913 -21.68 17.62 -8.34
C VAL A 913 -23.06 17.70 -7.67
N GLY A 914 -23.35 18.79 -6.95
CA GLY A 914 -24.68 19.02 -6.33
C GLY A 914 -24.87 18.52 -4.89
N LYS A 915 -23.79 18.31 -4.11
CA LYS A 915 -23.85 17.84 -2.70
C LYS A 915 -24.78 18.68 -1.81
N THR A 916 -24.59 20.00 -1.80
CA THR A 916 -25.38 20.93 -0.97
C THR A 916 -26.85 20.88 -1.33
N VAL A 917 -27.16 20.89 -2.63
CA VAL A 917 -28.54 20.80 -3.16
C VAL A 917 -29.19 19.47 -2.74
N PHE A 918 -28.43 18.37 -2.77
CA PHE A 918 -28.90 17.06 -2.30
C PHE A 918 -29.19 17.04 -0.79
N ILE A 919 -28.30 17.62 0.03
CA ILE A 919 -28.51 17.75 1.48
C ILE A 919 -29.75 18.59 1.79
N GLN A 920 -29.91 19.73 1.12
CA GLN A 920 -31.07 20.61 1.30
C GLN A 920 -32.38 19.92 0.92
N GLU A 921 -32.40 19.16 -0.19
CA GLU A 921 -33.60 18.42 -0.58
C GLU A 921 -33.94 17.35 0.45
N LEU A 922 -32.95 16.63 1.00
CA LEU A 922 -33.20 15.68 2.09
C LEU A 922 -33.81 16.35 3.32
N ILE A 923 -33.29 17.51 3.74
CA ILE A 923 -33.85 18.30 4.86
C ILE A 923 -35.30 18.69 4.56
N ASN A 924 -35.56 19.23 3.37
CA ASN A 924 -36.89 19.66 2.92
C ASN A 924 -37.89 18.48 2.88
N ASN A 925 -37.50 17.35 2.32
CA ASN A 925 -38.38 16.18 2.17
C ASN A 925 -38.74 15.59 3.52
N ILE A 926 -37.79 15.51 4.46
CA ILE A 926 -38.03 14.95 5.78
C ILE A 926 -38.88 15.89 6.63
N ALA A 927 -38.62 17.20 6.55
CA ALA A 927 -39.44 18.22 7.21
C ALA A 927 -40.91 18.19 6.76
N LYS A 928 -41.17 17.86 5.49
CA LYS A 928 -42.52 17.76 4.89
C LYS A 928 -43.18 16.39 5.09
N ALA A 929 -42.44 15.30 4.97
CA ALA A 929 -43.00 13.94 4.95
C ALA A 929 -43.08 13.27 6.33
N HIS A 930 -42.10 13.51 7.21
CA HIS A 930 -41.94 12.75 8.46
C HIS A 930 -42.06 13.58 9.74
N GLY A 931 -42.13 14.92 9.62
CA GLY A 931 -42.33 15.81 10.76
C GLY A 931 -41.13 15.97 11.71
N GLY A 932 -39.99 15.32 11.44
CA GLY A 932 -38.79 15.34 12.27
C GLY A 932 -37.97 16.63 12.18
N TYR A 933 -37.02 16.76 13.12
CA TYR A 933 -36.07 17.88 13.18
C TYR A 933 -34.77 17.57 12.45
N SER A 934 -34.06 18.60 11.99
CA SER A 934 -32.72 18.46 11.40
C SER A 934 -31.68 19.27 12.18
N VAL A 935 -30.46 18.75 12.26
CA VAL A 935 -29.32 19.48 12.82
C VAL A 935 -28.21 19.49 11.79
N PHE A 936 -27.75 20.68 11.40
CA PHE A 936 -26.64 20.85 10.45
C PHE A 936 -25.38 21.27 11.18
N THR A 937 -24.30 20.52 10.99
CA THR A 937 -22.99 20.78 11.59
C THR A 937 -21.96 21.06 10.49
N GLY A 938 -21.55 22.33 10.38
CA GLY A 938 -20.48 22.77 9.50
C GLY A 938 -19.12 22.68 10.18
N VAL A 939 -18.32 21.66 9.86
CA VAL A 939 -16.98 21.40 10.41
C VAL A 939 -15.90 21.93 9.48
N GLY A 940 -15.26 23.03 9.87
CA GLY A 940 -14.26 23.69 9.03
C GLY A 940 -14.88 24.22 7.75
N GLU A 941 -16.09 24.76 7.84
CA GLU A 941 -16.81 25.37 6.72
C GLU A 941 -16.31 26.78 6.42
N ARG A 942 -16.44 27.21 5.16
CA ARG A 942 -16.16 28.61 4.81
C ARG A 942 -17.35 29.48 5.22
N THR A 943 -17.08 30.65 5.80
CA THR A 943 -18.12 31.60 6.22
C THR A 943 -19.10 31.95 5.09
N ARG A 944 -18.61 32.09 3.85
CA ARG A 944 -19.47 32.34 2.68
C ARG A 944 -20.46 31.19 2.44
N GLU A 945 -19.98 29.95 2.45
CA GLU A 945 -20.78 28.75 2.17
C GLU A 945 -21.85 28.52 3.24
N GLY A 946 -21.51 28.76 4.52
CA GLY A 946 -22.48 28.72 5.62
C GLY A 946 -23.56 29.81 5.54
N ASN A 947 -23.18 31.04 5.16
CA ASN A 947 -24.14 32.14 4.96
C ASN A 947 -25.07 31.88 3.78
N ASP A 948 -24.53 31.41 2.64
CA ASP A 948 -25.32 31.06 1.46
C ASP A 948 -26.36 29.99 1.82
N LEU A 949 -25.94 28.92 2.52
CA LEU A 949 -26.83 27.86 3.00
C LEU A 949 -27.94 28.38 3.92
N TYR A 950 -27.62 29.29 4.84
CA TYR A 950 -28.59 29.86 5.78
C TYR A 950 -29.65 30.68 5.05
N HIS A 951 -29.25 31.52 4.09
CA HIS A 951 -30.18 32.31 3.28
C HIS A 951 -31.04 31.44 2.36
N GLU A 952 -30.45 30.41 1.72
CA GLU A 952 -31.21 29.46 0.89
C GLU A 952 -32.25 28.69 1.72
N MET A 953 -31.94 28.33 2.96
CA MET A 953 -32.91 27.73 3.89
C MET A 953 -34.03 28.68 4.31
N GLN A 954 -33.79 29.99 4.32
CA GLN A 954 -34.84 31.00 4.53
C GLN A 954 -35.74 31.14 3.31
N GLU A 955 -35.16 31.19 2.11
CA GLU A 955 -35.90 31.29 0.84
C GLU A 955 -36.80 30.06 0.61
N THR A 956 -36.30 28.87 0.95
CA THR A 956 -37.04 27.60 0.86
C THR A 956 -38.00 27.37 2.03
N SER A 957 -38.13 28.33 2.96
CA SER A 957 -38.99 28.29 4.15
C SER A 957 -38.72 27.14 5.13
N VAL A 958 -37.54 26.52 5.06
CA VAL A 958 -37.02 25.56 6.05
C VAL A 958 -36.69 26.27 7.37
N ILE A 959 -36.14 27.49 7.26
CA ILE A 959 -35.96 28.43 8.36
C ILE A 959 -36.98 29.55 8.21
N GLN A 960 -37.79 29.75 9.23
CA GLN A 960 -38.77 30.84 9.32
C GLN A 960 -38.40 31.72 10.50
N LEU A 961 -38.07 32.98 10.23
CA LEU A 961 -37.61 33.92 11.26
C LEU A 961 -38.71 34.28 12.27
N ASP A 962 -39.95 34.37 11.78
CA ASP A 962 -41.16 34.70 12.55
C ASP A 962 -42.10 33.49 12.74
N GLY A 963 -41.62 32.27 12.42
CA GLY A 963 -42.40 31.03 12.41
C GLY A 963 -41.66 29.83 13.03
N GLU A 964 -42.24 28.63 12.93
CA GLU A 964 -41.62 27.41 13.46
C GLU A 964 -40.56 26.88 12.48
N SER A 965 -39.29 27.11 12.81
CA SER A 965 -38.16 26.51 12.10
C SER A 965 -37.96 25.05 12.50
N LYS A 966 -37.47 24.20 11.59
CA LYS A 966 -37.24 22.76 11.86
C LYS A 966 -35.78 22.33 11.86
N VAL A 967 -34.85 23.27 11.69
CA VAL A 967 -33.41 23.01 11.61
C VAL A 967 -32.64 23.83 12.64
N ALA A 968 -31.64 23.25 13.31
CA ALA A 968 -30.64 23.98 14.10
C ALA A 968 -29.29 23.93 13.38
N LEU A 969 -28.52 25.02 13.40
CA LEU A 969 -27.23 25.12 12.71
C LEU A 969 -26.08 25.37 13.69
N VAL A 970 -25.03 24.56 13.59
CA VAL A 970 -23.80 24.70 14.36
C VAL A 970 -22.63 24.81 13.40
N PHE A 971 -21.81 25.85 13.54
CA PHE A 971 -20.63 26.05 12.68
C PHE A 971 -19.35 26.14 13.50
N GLY A 972 -18.31 25.50 12.97
CA GLY A 972 -16.93 25.72 13.31
C GLY A 972 -16.19 26.13 12.04
N GLN A 973 -15.68 27.35 11.98
CA GLN A 973 -15.19 27.94 10.73
C GLN A 973 -13.76 27.48 10.41
N MET A 974 -13.34 27.59 9.13
CA MET A 974 -11.96 27.23 8.73
C MET A 974 -10.87 28.04 9.43
N ASN A 975 -11.16 29.29 9.80
CA ASN A 975 -10.25 30.22 10.47
C ASN A 975 -10.24 30.06 11.99
N GLU A 976 -11.11 29.22 12.56
CA GLU A 976 -11.12 28.95 14.00
C GLU A 976 -10.04 27.91 14.39
N PRO A 977 -9.57 27.93 15.64
CA PRO A 977 -8.56 26.98 16.12
C PRO A 977 -9.00 25.52 15.93
N PRO A 978 -8.04 24.58 15.80
CA PRO A 978 -8.35 23.16 15.63
C PRO A 978 -9.16 22.58 16.79
N GLY A 979 -9.10 23.17 17.98
CA GLY A 979 -9.95 22.80 19.12
C GLY A 979 -11.44 22.93 18.81
N ALA A 980 -11.85 24.07 18.24
CA ALA A 980 -13.24 24.32 17.87
C ALA A 980 -13.73 23.32 16.81
N ARG A 981 -12.92 23.13 15.76
CA ARG A 981 -13.22 22.19 14.67
C ARG A 981 -13.27 20.73 15.13
N ALA A 982 -12.49 20.35 16.15
CA ALA A 982 -12.51 19.01 16.73
C ALA A 982 -13.68 18.76 17.72
N ARG A 983 -14.51 19.78 18.02
CA ARG A 983 -15.62 19.69 18.99
C ARG A 983 -16.98 20.03 18.40
N VAL A 984 -17.03 20.81 17.32
CA VAL A 984 -18.28 21.26 16.70
C VAL A 984 -19.23 20.12 16.33
N ALA A 985 -18.72 18.98 15.84
CA ALA A 985 -19.54 17.79 15.55
C ALA A 985 -20.24 17.23 16.80
N LEU A 986 -19.59 17.28 17.96
CA LEU A 986 -20.16 16.86 19.23
C LEU A 986 -21.25 17.84 19.70
N THR A 987 -21.07 19.14 19.47
CA THR A 987 -22.08 20.17 19.76
C THR A 987 -23.36 19.92 18.96
N GLY A 988 -23.25 19.70 17.64
CA GLY A 988 -24.41 19.36 16.80
C GLY A 988 -25.07 18.04 17.21
N LEU A 989 -24.27 17.01 17.49
CA LEU A 989 -24.77 15.72 17.98
C LEU A 989 -25.55 15.86 19.30
N THR A 990 -25.11 16.71 20.22
CA THR A 990 -25.77 16.94 21.51
C THR A 990 -27.17 17.56 21.36
N ILE A 991 -27.36 18.43 20.36
CA ILE A 991 -28.68 18.97 20.02
C ILE A 991 -29.57 17.86 19.47
N ALA A 992 -29.03 17.02 18.58
CA ALA A 992 -29.77 15.90 18.00
C ALA A 992 -30.18 14.88 19.08
N GLU A 993 -29.30 14.58 20.03
CA GLU A 993 -29.58 13.70 21.17
C GLU A 993 -30.68 14.24 22.07
N TYR A 994 -30.74 15.56 22.31
CA TYR A 994 -31.85 16.15 23.05
C TYR A 994 -33.20 15.83 22.39
N PHE A 995 -33.32 16.07 21.09
CA PHE A 995 -34.57 15.82 20.37
C PHE A 995 -34.92 14.31 20.33
N ARG A 996 -33.92 13.44 20.20
CA ARG A 996 -34.09 11.98 20.28
C ARG A 996 -34.56 11.53 21.67
N ASP A 997 -33.84 11.92 22.73
CA ASP A 997 -33.95 11.29 24.05
C ASP A 997 -34.97 11.96 24.96
N ALA A 998 -35.14 13.28 24.84
CA ALA A 998 -36.07 14.06 25.64
C ALA A 998 -37.42 14.26 24.95
N GLU A 999 -37.44 14.41 23.62
CA GLU A 999 -38.67 14.66 22.85
C GLU A 999 -39.15 13.45 22.02
N GLY A 1000 -38.37 12.36 21.97
CA GLY A 1000 -38.74 11.14 21.26
C GLY A 1000 -38.88 11.32 19.76
N GLN A 1001 -38.08 12.22 19.16
CA GLN A 1001 -38.16 12.55 17.75
C GLN A 1001 -37.14 11.75 16.93
N ASP A 1002 -37.46 11.55 15.66
CA ASP A 1002 -36.48 11.14 14.65
C ASP A 1002 -35.78 12.38 14.10
N VAL A 1003 -34.45 12.36 14.14
CA VAL A 1003 -33.61 13.51 13.84
C VAL A 1003 -32.65 13.15 12.71
N LEU A 1004 -32.51 14.07 11.74
CA LEU A 1004 -31.44 14.02 10.76
C LEU A 1004 -30.26 14.88 11.20
N LEU A 1005 -29.09 14.28 11.32
CA LEU A 1005 -27.83 14.96 11.63
C LEU A 1005 -26.96 15.05 10.37
N PHE A 1006 -26.64 16.26 9.94
CA PHE A 1006 -25.71 16.50 8.84
C PHE A 1006 -24.35 16.91 9.40
N ILE A 1007 -23.29 16.26 8.91
CA ILE A 1007 -21.90 16.59 9.24
C ILE A 1007 -21.17 16.89 7.93
N ASP A 1008 -20.97 18.17 7.61
CA ASP A 1008 -20.13 18.62 6.51
C ASP A 1008 -18.95 19.43 7.08
N ASN A 1009 -17.73 18.91 7.21
CA ASN A 1009 -17.24 17.65 6.68
C ASN A 1009 -16.63 16.73 7.76
N ILE A 1010 -16.99 15.45 7.79
CA ILE A 1010 -16.43 14.51 8.78
C ILE A 1010 -14.92 14.29 8.61
N PHE A 1011 -14.39 14.50 7.40
CA PHE A 1011 -12.95 14.52 7.17
C PHE A 1011 -12.27 15.69 7.90
N ARG A 1012 -12.91 16.87 7.94
CA ARG A 1012 -12.36 18.04 8.64
C ARG A 1012 -12.39 17.87 10.16
N PHE A 1013 -13.35 17.12 10.70
CA PHE A 1013 -13.34 16.68 12.09
C PHE A 1013 -12.09 15.84 12.39
N THR A 1014 -11.79 14.87 11.51
CA THR A 1014 -10.62 14.01 11.63
C THR A 1014 -9.31 14.79 11.50
N GLN A 1015 -9.21 15.69 10.54
CA GLN A 1015 -8.06 16.56 10.35
C GLN A 1015 -7.80 17.46 11.57
N ALA A 1016 -8.86 18.06 12.12
CA ALA A 1016 -8.76 18.85 13.34
C ALA A 1016 -8.27 18.01 14.54
N GLY A 1017 -8.69 16.75 14.62
CA GLY A 1017 -8.17 15.80 15.62
C GLY A 1017 -6.67 15.54 15.50
N SER A 1018 -6.15 15.42 14.26
CA SER A 1018 -4.71 15.30 14.01
C SER A 1018 -3.96 16.56 14.46
N GLU A 1019 -4.45 17.75 14.09
CA GLU A 1019 -3.86 19.03 14.50
C GLU A 1019 -3.85 19.20 16.03
N VAL A 1020 -4.95 18.87 16.70
CA VAL A 1020 -5.04 18.86 18.18
C VAL A 1020 -4.04 17.87 18.78
N SER A 1021 -3.93 16.67 18.23
CA SER A 1021 -3.01 15.65 18.72
C SER A 1021 -1.54 16.07 18.60
N ALA A 1022 -1.18 16.70 17.48
CA ALA A 1022 0.15 17.26 17.27
C ALA A 1022 0.45 18.36 18.30
N LEU A 1023 -0.51 19.26 18.53
CA LEU A 1023 -0.42 20.33 19.53
C LEU A 1023 -0.26 19.81 20.97
N LEU A 1024 -0.87 18.66 21.28
CA LEU A 1024 -0.72 17.99 22.58
C LEU A 1024 0.61 17.23 22.73
N GLY A 1025 1.43 17.15 21.67
CA GLY A 1025 2.69 16.40 21.66
C GLY A 1025 2.50 14.89 21.64
N ARG A 1026 1.35 14.40 21.17
CA ARG A 1026 1.09 12.96 20.99
C ARG A 1026 1.71 12.50 19.68
N ILE A 1027 2.29 11.30 19.70
CA ILE A 1027 2.92 10.70 18.51
C ILE A 1027 1.83 10.36 17.48
N PRO A 1028 1.90 10.86 16.23
CA PRO A 1028 0.95 10.52 15.17
C PRO A 1028 1.02 9.03 14.78
N SER A 1029 -0.12 8.45 14.44
CA SER A 1029 -0.27 7.08 13.92
C SER A 1029 -0.09 7.03 12.38
N ALA A 1030 -0.75 6.07 11.70
CA ALA A 1030 -0.68 5.90 10.24
C ALA A 1030 -1.08 7.20 9.52
N VAL A 1031 -0.38 7.53 8.42
CA VAL A 1031 -0.68 8.69 7.54
C VAL A 1031 -0.84 10.06 8.26
N GLY A 1032 -0.39 10.19 9.51
CA GLY A 1032 -0.26 11.49 10.19
C GLY A 1032 -1.45 11.82 11.08
N TYR A 1033 -2.39 10.89 11.24
CA TYR A 1033 -3.54 11.05 12.12
C TYR A 1033 -3.21 10.84 13.60
N GLN A 1034 -4.11 11.28 14.47
CA GLN A 1034 -4.01 11.08 15.90
C GLN A 1034 -4.09 9.57 16.25
N PRO A 1035 -3.34 9.08 17.27
CA PRO A 1035 -3.41 7.69 17.69
C PRO A 1035 -4.78 7.33 18.29
N THR A 1036 -5.55 8.33 18.71
CA THR A 1036 -6.92 8.18 19.22
C THR A 1036 -7.98 8.18 18.12
N LEU A 1037 -7.61 8.22 16.83
CA LEU A 1037 -8.56 8.40 15.73
C LEU A 1037 -9.75 7.43 15.79
N ALA A 1038 -9.47 6.14 15.96
CA ALA A 1038 -10.52 5.12 16.06
C ALA A 1038 -11.43 5.31 17.29
N VAL A 1039 -10.88 5.79 18.41
CA VAL A 1039 -11.63 6.03 19.65
C VAL A 1039 -12.47 7.30 19.54
N ASP A 1040 -11.90 8.39 19.03
CA ASP A 1040 -12.57 9.67 18.87
C ASP A 1040 -13.71 9.57 17.83
N MET A 1041 -13.43 8.89 16.71
CA MET A 1041 -14.44 8.58 15.69
C MET A 1041 -15.50 7.63 16.25
N GLY A 1042 -15.07 6.52 16.88
CA GLY A 1042 -15.97 5.51 17.45
C GLY A 1042 -16.92 6.11 18.48
N GLY A 1043 -16.40 6.87 19.45
CA GLY A 1043 -17.22 7.50 20.50
C GLY A 1043 -18.27 8.47 19.96
N MET A 1044 -17.98 9.19 18.88
CA MET A 1044 -18.98 10.02 18.20
C MET A 1044 -19.97 9.16 17.40
N GLN A 1045 -19.49 8.18 16.62
CA GLN A 1045 -20.35 7.36 15.76
C GLN A 1045 -21.28 6.46 16.58
N GLU A 1046 -20.87 5.96 17.74
CA GLU A 1046 -21.69 5.09 18.58
C GLU A 1046 -22.89 5.81 19.21
N ARG A 1047 -22.77 7.11 19.44
CA ARG A 1047 -23.88 7.97 19.88
C ARG A 1047 -24.97 8.15 18.81
N ILE A 1048 -24.61 7.99 17.53
CA ILE A 1048 -25.55 8.02 16.39
C ILE A 1048 -26.17 6.63 16.24
N THR A 1049 -27.40 6.47 16.76
CA THR A 1049 -28.14 5.21 16.76
C THR A 1049 -29.64 5.43 16.98
N THR A 1050 -30.42 4.37 16.76
CA THR A 1050 -31.85 4.30 17.11
C THR A 1050 -32.04 3.79 18.53
N THR A 1051 -32.84 4.53 19.31
CA THR A 1051 -33.29 4.13 20.64
C THR A 1051 -34.76 3.73 20.62
N LYS A 1052 -35.27 3.20 21.73
CA LYS A 1052 -36.70 2.94 21.94
C LYS A 1052 -37.59 4.20 21.90
N LYS A 1053 -37.02 5.40 21.96
CA LYS A 1053 -37.76 6.67 21.96
C LYS A 1053 -37.76 7.38 20.61
N GLY A 1054 -36.66 7.29 19.87
CA GLY A 1054 -36.45 7.98 18.59
C GLY A 1054 -35.08 7.62 17.99
N SER A 1055 -34.78 8.14 16.81
CA SER A 1055 -33.54 7.83 16.08
C SER A 1055 -32.74 9.07 15.69
N ILE A 1056 -31.41 8.91 15.56
CA ILE A 1056 -30.55 9.88 14.87
C ILE A 1056 -30.00 9.21 13.62
N THR A 1057 -30.46 9.65 12.46
CA THR A 1057 -29.90 9.24 11.17
C THR A 1057 -28.88 10.28 10.73
N SER A 1058 -27.65 9.88 10.40
CA SER A 1058 -26.60 10.83 10.04
C SER A 1058 -26.24 10.77 8.57
N VAL A 1059 -26.10 11.94 7.94
CA VAL A 1059 -25.55 12.09 6.58
C VAL A 1059 -24.25 12.87 6.69
N GLN A 1060 -23.16 12.20 6.38
CA GLN A 1060 -21.81 12.69 6.60
C GLN A 1060 -21.13 12.88 5.25
N ALA A 1061 -20.78 14.12 4.91
CA ALA A 1061 -20.02 14.40 3.70
C ALA A 1061 -18.59 13.90 3.93
N VAL A 1062 -18.13 12.97 3.09
CA VAL A 1062 -16.79 12.40 3.18
C VAL A 1062 -15.97 12.92 2.00
N TYR A 1063 -14.90 13.63 2.32
CA TYR A 1063 -13.85 13.94 1.35
C TYR A 1063 -12.83 12.80 1.35
N VAL A 1064 -12.54 12.24 0.17
CA VAL A 1064 -11.50 11.20 -0.01
C VAL A 1064 -10.26 11.89 -0.60
N PRO A 1065 -9.17 12.04 0.15
CA PRO A 1065 -7.94 12.67 -0.37
C PRO A 1065 -7.37 11.85 -1.51
N ALA A 1066 -7.09 12.50 -2.64
CA ALA A 1066 -6.50 11.86 -3.83
C ALA A 1066 -7.24 10.59 -4.32
N ASP A 1067 -8.52 10.46 -4.01
CA ASP A 1067 -9.34 9.27 -4.28
C ASP A 1067 -8.77 7.96 -3.64
N ASP A 1068 -7.91 8.10 -2.63
CA ASP A 1068 -7.36 6.99 -1.85
C ASP A 1068 -8.32 6.57 -0.73
N LEU A 1069 -9.12 5.54 -1.00
CA LEU A 1069 -10.04 4.93 -0.03
C LEU A 1069 -9.33 4.17 1.11
N THR A 1070 -8.01 3.99 1.02
CA THR A 1070 -7.19 3.31 2.03
C THR A 1070 -6.57 4.26 3.05
N ASP A 1071 -6.73 5.58 2.86
CA ASP A 1071 -6.34 6.57 3.87
C ASP A 1071 -7.05 6.28 5.21
N PRO A 1072 -6.36 6.36 6.36
CA PRO A 1072 -6.93 6.04 7.67
C PRO A 1072 -8.18 6.83 8.05
N ALA A 1073 -8.34 8.08 7.59
CA ALA A 1073 -9.51 8.89 7.90
C ALA A 1073 -10.81 8.38 7.23
N PRO A 1074 -10.87 8.23 5.89
CA PRO A 1074 -12.01 7.59 5.25
C PRO A 1074 -12.13 6.12 5.67
N ALA A 1075 -11.04 5.35 5.80
CA ALA A 1075 -11.09 3.95 6.24
C ALA A 1075 -11.75 3.75 7.62
N THR A 1076 -11.41 4.59 8.61
CA THR A 1076 -12.03 4.54 9.95
C THR A 1076 -13.49 4.97 9.89
N THR A 1077 -13.82 5.98 9.08
CA THR A 1077 -15.21 6.42 8.89
C THR A 1077 -16.05 5.32 8.23
N PHE A 1078 -15.52 4.64 7.21
CA PHE A 1078 -16.18 3.57 6.46
C PHE A 1078 -16.63 2.41 7.34
N ALA A 1079 -15.86 2.07 8.36
CA ALA A 1079 -16.20 0.98 9.29
C ALA A 1079 -17.57 1.20 9.97
N HIS A 1080 -18.00 2.46 10.09
CA HIS A 1080 -19.25 2.84 10.76
C HIS A 1080 -20.42 3.10 9.81
N LEU A 1081 -20.20 3.16 8.48
CA LEU A 1081 -21.27 3.51 7.54
C LEU A 1081 -22.18 2.31 7.22
N ASP A 1082 -23.49 2.57 7.14
CA ASP A 1082 -24.53 1.62 6.77
C ASP A 1082 -24.92 1.72 5.29
N ALA A 1083 -24.77 2.91 4.71
CA ALA A 1083 -24.97 3.19 3.30
C ALA A 1083 -23.95 4.20 2.77
N THR A 1084 -23.66 4.11 1.48
CA THR A 1084 -22.77 5.02 0.75
C THR A 1084 -23.48 5.54 -0.49
N THR A 1085 -23.58 6.86 -0.60
CA THR A 1085 -24.16 7.55 -1.75
C THR A 1085 -23.06 8.29 -2.49
N VAL A 1086 -22.80 7.92 -3.73
CA VAL A 1086 -21.72 8.48 -4.56
C VAL A 1086 -22.31 9.46 -5.57
N LEU A 1087 -21.94 10.74 -5.49
CA LEU A 1087 -22.27 11.74 -6.51
C LEU A 1087 -21.14 11.81 -7.55
N SER A 1088 -21.42 11.30 -8.74
CA SER A 1088 -20.44 11.11 -9.82
C SER A 1088 -20.38 12.32 -10.76
N ARG A 1089 -19.16 12.73 -11.11
CA ARG A 1089 -18.92 13.77 -12.12
C ARG A 1089 -19.47 13.35 -13.48
N GLY A 1090 -19.28 12.09 -13.88
CA GLY A 1090 -19.74 11.60 -15.18
C GLY A 1090 -21.26 11.73 -15.35
N ILE A 1091 -22.04 11.51 -14.30
CA ILE A 1091 -23.50 11.69 -14.33
C ILE A 1091 -23.88 13.18 -14.40
N SER A 1092 -23.17 14.04 -13.67
CA SER A 1092 -23.39 15.49 -13.72
C SER A 1092 -23.07 16.08 -15.10
N GLU A 1093 -22.06 15.57 -15.81
CA GLU A 1093 -21.68 15.98 -17.17
C GLU A 1093 -22.72 15.58 -18.21
N LEU A 1094 -23.49 14.51 -17.95
CA LEU A 1094 -24.67 14.13 -18.74
C LEU A 1094 -25.90 15.01 -18.44
N GLY A 1095 -25.79 15.94 -17.48
CA GLY A 1095 -26.89 16.81 -17.06
C GLY A 1095 -27.96 16.10 -16.22
N ILE A 1096 -27.67 14.93 -15.64
CA ILE A 1096 -28.64 14.14 -14.87
C ILE A 1096 -28.51 14.49 -13.38
N TYR A 1097 -29.59 14.97 -12.76
CA TYR A 1097 -29.62 15.37 -11.35
C TYR A 1097 -30.78 14.71 -10.58
N PRO A 1098 -30.55 14.22 -9.33
CA PRO A 1098 -29.28 14.24 -8.61
C PRO A 1098 -28.23 13.31 -9.27
N ALA A 1099 -26.96 13.71 -9.20
CA ALA A 1099 -25.86 13.02 -9.89
C ALA A 1099 -25.40 11.73 -9.17
N VAL A 1100 -26.35 10.97 -8.60
CA VAL A 1100 -26.08 9.74 -7.83
C VAL A 1100 -25.72 8.61 -8.78
N ASP A 1101 -24.60 7.95 -8.53
CA ASP A 1101 -24.17 6.78 -9.28
C ASP A 1101 -24.93 5.52 -8.83
N PRO A 1102 -25.73 4.90 -9.72
CA PRO A 1102 -26.56 3.75 -9.37
C PRO A 1102 -25.77 2.44 -9.15
N LEU A 1103 -24.52 2.36 -9.61
CA LEU A 1103 -23.66 1.17 -9.51
C LEU A 1103 -22.65 1.29 -8.36
N ASP A 1104 -22.16 2.50 -8.11
CA ASP A 1104 -21.19 2.76 -7.05
C ASP A 1104 -21.83 3.09 -5.69
N SER A 1105 -23.11 3.48 -5.65
CA SER A 1105 -23.87 3.67 -4.41
C SER A 1105 -24.40 2.34 -3.86
N LYS A 1106 -24.28 2.12 -2.54
CA LYS A 1106 -24.56 0.83 -1.89
C LYS A 1106 -25.23 1.03 -0.53
N SER A 1107 -26.04 0.07 -0.10
CA SER A 1107 -26.65 0.06 1.23
C SER A 1107 -26.78 -1.35 1.78
N ARG A 1108 -26.53 -1.52 3.09
CA ARG A 1108 -26.82 -2.77 3.82
C ARG A 1108 -28.32 -3.08 3.91
N MET A 1109 -29.18 -2.07 3.71
CA MET A 1109 -30.64 -2.23 3.74
C MET A 1109 -31.19 -2.87 2.48
N LEU A 1110 -30.43 -2.93 1.38
CA LEU A 1110 -30.85 -3.60 0.14
C LEU A 1110 -30.74 -5.13 0.26
N ASP A 1111 -31.49 -5.69 1.21
CA ASP A 1111 -31.63 -7.12 1.47
C ASP A 1111 -33.11 -7.50 1.34
N PRO A 1112 -33.47 -8.59 0.63
CA PRO A 1112 -34.87 -8.98 0.42
C PRO A 1112 -35.63 -9.22 1.73
N ARG A 1113 -34.94 -9.52 2.84
CA ARG A 1113 -35.55 -9.68 4.17
C ARG A 1113 -35.97 -8.37 4.82
N ILE A 1114 -35.39 -7.24 4.39
CA ILE A 1114 -35.64 -5.90 4.94
C ILE A 1114 -36.58 -5.12 4.02
N VAL A 1115 -36.18 -4.92 2.75
CA VAL A 1115 -36.96 -4.13 1.78
C VAL A 1115 -38.07 -4.92 1.10
N GLY A 1116 -38.08 -6.25 1.27
CA GLY A 1116 -39.01 -7.15 0.60
C GLY A 1116 -38.53 -7.57 -0.79
N GLU A 1117 -39.03 -8.73 -1.24
CA GLU A 1117 -38.62 -9.37 -2.49
C GLU A 1117 -38.87 -8.49 -3.73
N GLU A 1118 -40.00 -7.80 -3.77
CA GLU A 1118 -40.38 -6.99 -4.93
C GLU A 1118 -39.44 -5.79 -5.13
N HIS A 1119 -39.09 -5.09 -4.06
CA HIS A 1119 -38.13 -3.98 -4.10
C HIS A 1119 -36.76 -4.51 -4.53
N TYR A 1120 -36.25 -5.54 -3.85
CA TYR A 1120 -34.93 -6.11 -4.11
C TYR A 1120 -34.76 -6.58 -5.56
N GLN A 1121 -35.74 -7.32 -6.11
CA GLN A 1121 -35.70 -7.78 -7.49
C GLN A 1121 -35.73 -6.62 -8.50
N THR A 1122 -36.52 -5.57 -8.22
CA THR A 1122 -36.61 -4.40 -9.09
C THR A 1122 -35.28 -3.65 -9.13
N ALA A 1123 -34.69 -3.39 -7.96
CA ALA A 1123 -33.38 -2.75 -7.84
C ALA A 1123 -32.26 -3.55 -8.52
N THR A 1124 -32.21 -4.86 -8.28
CA THR A 1124 -31.21 -5.77 -8.87
C THR A 1124 -31.29 -5.78 -10.40
N LYS A 1125 -32.51 -5.83 -10.97
CA LYS A 1125 -32.71 -5.78 -12.43
C LYS A 1125 -32.31 -4.43 -13.03
N VAL A 1126 -32.60 -3.33 -12.34
CA VAL A 1126 -32.14 -2.00 -12.75
C VAL A 1126 -30.61 -1.95 -12.79
N GLN A 1127 -29.94 -2.43 -11.75
CA GLN A 1127 -28.47 -2.50 -11.71
C GLN A 1127 -27.91 -3.39 -12.81
N GLN A 1128 -28.52 -4.55 -13.06
CA GLN A 1128 -28.09 -5.47 -14.12
C GLN A 1128 -28.15 -4.81 -15.50
N ILE A 1129 -29.26 -4.16 -15.86
CA ILE A 1129 -29.40 -3.48 -17.16
C ILE A 1129 -28.37 -2.34 -17.30
N LEU A 1130 -28.11 -1.58 -16.23
CA LEU A 1130 -27.12 -0.51 -16.25
C LEU A 1130 -25.69 -1.04 -16.36
N GLN A 1131 -25.38 -2.19 -15.75
CA GLN A 1131 -24.09 -2.87 -15.85
C GLN A 1131 -23.86 -3.47 -17.25
N GLU A 1132 -24.89 -4.08 -17.83
CA GLU A 1132 -24.87 -4.58 -19.21
C GLU A 1132 -24.68 -3.42 -20.19
N TYR A 1133 -25.40 -2.31 -20.00
CA TYR A 1133 -25.21 -1.09 -20.80
C TYR A 1133 -23.77 -0.57 -20.72
N LYS A 1134 -23.15 -0.52 -19.54
CA LYS A 1134 -21.75 -0.11 -19.39
C LYS A 1134 -20.80 -1.02 -20.18
N SER A 1135 -21.07 -2.32 -20.22
CA SER A 1135 -20.28 -3.29 -21.01
C SER A 1135 -20.48 -3.12 -22.53
N LEU A 1136 -21.69 -2.70 -22.94
CA LEU A 1136 -22.03 -2.43 -24.34
C LEU A 1136 -21.53 -1.06 -24.81
N GLN A 1137 -21.28 -0.09 -23.91
CA GLN A 1137 -20.79 1.24 -24.28
C GLN A 1137 -19.44 1.20 -25.00
N ASP A 1138 -18.51 0.34 -24.58
CA ASP A 1138 -17.22 0.15 -25.25
C ASP A 1138 -17.40 -0.39 -26.67
N ILE A 1139 -18.35 -1.31 -26.86
CA ILE A 1139 -18.69 -1.87 -28.17
C ILE A 1139 -19.32 -0.78 -29.07
N ILE A 1140 -20.26 0.00 -28.54
CA ILE A 1140 -20.91 1.11 -29.25
C ILE A 1140 -19.88 2.17 -29.67
N ALA A 1141 -18.90 2.48 -28.82
CA ALA A 1141 -17.87 3.46 -29.10
C ALA A 1141 -16.92 3.03 -30.23
N ILE A 1142 -16.68 1.72 -30.38
CA ILE A 1142 -15.76 1.16 -31.37
C ILE A 1142 -16.47 0.83 -32.69
N LEU A 1143 -17.60 0.10 -32.61
CA LEU A 1143 -18.28 -0.49 -33.77
C LEU A 1143 -19.55 0.28 -34.19
N GLY A 1144 -20.08 1.15 -33.33
CA GLY A 1144 -21.35 1.84 -33.55
C GLY A 1144 -22.58 1.05 -33.10
N MET A 1145 -23.72 1.73 -32.92
CA MET A 1145 -24.99 1.13 -32.46
C MET A 1145 -25.57 0.09 -33.42
N ASP A 1146 -25.28 0.20 -34.73
CA ASP A 1146 -25.90 -0.65 -35.76
C ASP A 1146 -25.42 -2.11 -35.71
N GLU A 1147 -24.22 -2.34 -35.17
CA GLU A 1147 -23.57 -3.65 -35.04
C GLU A 1147 -24.04 -4.46 -33.83
N LEU A 1148 -24.88 -3.87 -32.97
CA LEU A 1148 -25.49 -4.56 -31.83
C LEU A 1148 -26.61 -5.50 -32.27
N SER A 1149 -26.79 -6.60 -31.54
CA SER A 1149 -27.99 -7.43 -31.72
C SER A 1149 -29.25 -6.64 -31.35
N GLU A 1150 -30.41 -6.99 -31.91
CA GLU A 1150 -31.67 -6.30 -31.58
C GLU A 1150 -32.01 -6.37 -30.07
N ALA A 1151 -31.57 -7.43 -29.38
CA ALA A 1151 -31.70 -7.56 -27.93
C ALA A 1151 -30.77 -6.59 -27.18
N ASP A 1152 -29.54 -6.41 -27.65
CA ASP A 1152 -28.58 -5.47 -27.06
C ASP A 1152 -29.01 -4.02 -27.31
N LYS A 1153 -29.52 -3.71 -28.50
CA LYS A 1153 -30.11 -2.39 -28.82
C LYS A 1153 -31.24 -2.05 -27.86
N LEU A 1154 -32.17 -2.99 -27.65
CA LEU A 1154 -33.27 -2.82 -26.70
C LEU A 1154 -32.76 -2.62 -25.26
N THR A 1155 -31.70 -3.34 -24.87
CA THR A 1155 -31.06 -3.19 -23.55
C THR A 1155 -30.47 -1.80 -23.38
N VAL A 1156 -29.77 -1.29 -24.39
CA VAL A 1156 -29.19 0.06 -24.42
C VAL A 1156 -30.28 1.15 -24.34
N GLU A 1157 -31.35 1.01 -25.12
CA GLU A 1157 -32.47 1.97 -25.11
C GLU A 1157 -33.15 2.03 -23.74
N ARG A 1158 -33.43 0.87 -23.14
CA ARG A 1158 -34.00 0.78 -21.79
C ARG A 1158 -33.05 1.34 -20.74
N ALA A 1159 -31.76 1.03 -20.82
CA ALA A 1159 -30.76 1.56 -19.91
C ALA A 1159 -30.67 3.09 -19.95
N ARG A 1160 -30.68 3.70 -21.14
CA ARG A 1160 -30.69 5.17 -21.29
C ARG A 1160 -31.93 5.83 -20.71
N LYS A 1161 -33.10 5.18 -20.83
CA LYS A 1161 -34.35 5.63 -20.20
C LYS A 1161 -34.30 5.50 -18.69
N ILE A 1162 -33.83 4.37 -18.17
CA ILE A 1162 -33.62 4.14 -16.73
C ILE A 1162 -32.65 5.19 -16.16
N GLN A 1163 -31.51 5.42 -16.81
CA GLN A 1163 -30.50 6.39 -16.38
C GLN A 1163 -31.09 7.80 -16.26
N ARG A 1164 -31.93 8.22 -17.22
CA ARG A 1164 -32.66 9.49 -17.13
C ARG A 1164 -33.76 9.46 -16.09
N PHE A 1165 -34.48 8.35 -15.95
CA PHE A 1165 -35.58 8.24 -14.99
C PHE A 1165 -35.10 8.24 -13.53
N LEU A 1166 -33.81 7.96 -13.28
CA LEU A 1166 -33.19 8.16 -11.98
C LEU A 1166 -33.04 9.64 -11.60
N SER A 1167 -33.13 10.57 -12.56
CA SER A 1167 -33.26 12.00 -12.25
C SER A 1167 -34.60 12.32 -11.61
N GLN A 1168 -34.61 13.39 -10.81
CA GLN A 1168 -35.80 13.83 -10.09
C GLN A 1168 -35.78 15.35 -9.92
N PRO A 1169 -36.91 16.04 -10.18
CA PRO A 1169 -37.00 17.47 -9.91
C PRO A 1169 -37.04 17.72 -8.41
N PHE A 1170 -36.02 18.41 -7.90
CA PHE A 1170 -35.92 18.79 -6.49
C PHE A 1170 -36.64 20.10 -6.22
N THR A 1171 -37.32 20.19 -5.08
CA THR A 1171 -38.04 21.41 -4.67
C THR A 1171 -37.07 22.56 -4.46
N VAL A 1172 -35.94 22.30 -3.79
CA VAL A 1172 -34.92 23.33 -3.52
C VAL A 1172 -34.23 23.79 -4.81
N ALA A 1173 -34.27 22.99 -5.88
CA ALA A 1173 -33.67 23.32 -7.16
C ALA A 1173 -34.64 24.01 -8.14
N GLN A 1174 -35.90 24.24 -7.76
CA GLN A 1174 -36.91 24.83 -8.63
C GLN A 1174 -36.52 26.23 -9.11
N VAL A 1175 -35.86 27.02 -8.26
CA VAL A 1175 -35.38 28.37 -8.60
C VAL A 1175 -34.34 28.32 -9.73
N PHE A 1176 -33.54 27.27 -9.80
CA PHE A 1176 -32.51 27.09 -10.82
C PHE A 1176 -33.03 26.39 -12.08
N THR A 1177 -33.92 25.41 -11.91
CA THR A 1177 -34.39 24.54 -13.01
C THR A 1177 -35.67 25.04 -13.67
N GLY A 1178 -36.47 25.85 -12.97
CA GLY A 1178 -37.82 26.23 -13.40
C GLY A 1178 -38.84 25.08 -13.39
N ILE A 1179 -38.45 23.89 -12.91
CA ILE A 1179 -39.30 22.70 -12.85
C ILE A 1179 -39.81 22.55 -11.42
N GLU A 1180 -41.11 22.34 -11.26
CA GLU A 1180 -41.74 22.12 -9.95
C GLU A 1180 -41.20 20.83 -9.31
N GLY A 1181 -40.79 20.93 -8.04
CA GLY A 1181 -40.24 19.81 -7.27
C GLY A 1181 -41.26 18.69 -7.07
N SER A 1182 -40.78 17.44 -7.02
CA SER A 1182 -41.62 16.25 -6.82
C SER A 1182 -41.06 15.37 -5.71
N LEU A 1183 -41.89 15.11 -4.70
CA LEU A 1183 -41.67 14.08 -3.69
C LEU A 1183 -42.32 12.78 -4.20
N VAL A 1184 -41.54 11.70 -4.33
CA VAL A 1184 -42.03 10.43 -4.92
C VAL A 1184 -42.10 9.36 -3.84
N ASP A 1185 -43.27 8.73 -3.70
CA ASP A 1185 -43.45 7.62 -2.77
C ASP A 1185 -42.67 6.37 -3.21
N LEU A 1186 -42.17 5.59 -2.24
CA LEU A 1186 -41.39 4.37 -2.52
C LEU A 1186 -42.17 3.35 -3.36
N LYS A 1187 -43.48 3.18 -3.09
CA LYS A 1187 -44.33 2.25 -3.84
C LYS A 1187 -44.44 2.65 -5.31
N ASP A 1188 -44.58 3.94 -5.57
CA ASP A 1188 -44.67 4.48 -6.94
C ASP A 1188 -43.33 4.41 -7.65
N THR A 1189 -42.22 4.57 -6.91
CA THR A 1189 -40.86 4.34 -7.43
C THR A 1189 -40.71 2.90 -7.91
N ILE A 1190 -41.00 1.91 -7.07
CA ILE A 1190 -40.89 0.48 -7.42
C ILE A 1190 -41.80 0.15 -8.61
N ALA A 1191 -43.07 0.58 -8.57
CA ALA A 1191 -44.02 0.34 -9.64
C ALA A 1191 -43.57 0.98 -10.97
N SER A 1192 -43.02 2.19 -10.93
CA SER A 1192 -42.53 2.91 -12.11
C SER A 1192 -41.34 2.21 -12.76
N PHE A 1193 -40.32 1.82 -11.98
CA PHE A 1193 -39.18 1.09 -12.53
C PHE A 1193 -39.59 -0.29 -13.05
N LYS A 1194 -40.52 -0.98 -12.37
CA LYS A 1194 -41.06 -2.25 -12.84
C LYS A 1194 -41.78 -2.13 -14.18
N ALA A 1195 -42.57 -1.07 -14.39
CA ALA A 1195 -43.23 -0.80 -15.67
C ALA A 1195 -42.21 -0.57 -16.80
N ILE A 1196 -41.13 0.17 -16.52
CA ILE A 1196 -40.02 0.39 -17.46
C ILE A 1196 -39.31 -0.94 -17.79
N LEU A 1197 -38.99 -1.74 -16.78
CA LEU A 1197 -38.35 -3.05 -16.95
C LEU A 1197 -39.21 -4.03 -17.77
N ASN A 1198 -40.53 -3.94 -17.64
CA ASN A 1198 -41.49 -4.78 -18.38
C ASN A 1198 -41.74 -4.29 -19.83
N GLY A 1199 -41.09 -3.20 -20.26
CA GLY A 1199 -41.19 -2.69 -21.62
C GLY A 1199 -42.35 -1.74 -21.89
N GLU A 1200 -43.10 -1.32 -20.86
CA GLU A 1200 -44.23 -0.39 -21.04
C GLU A 1200 -43.79 1.01 -21.52
N GLY A 1201 -42.49 1.33 -21.38
CA GLY A 1201 -41.88 2.58 -21.81
C GLY A 1201 -41.09 2.49 -23.12
N ASP A 1202 -41.07 1.34 -23.80
CA ASP A 1202 -40.21 1.12 -24.96
C ASP A 1202 -40.56 2.02 -26.15
N SER A 1203 -41.84 2.31 -26.36
CA SER A 1203 -42.32 3.21 -27.43
C SER A 1203 -42.21 4.70 -27.10
N LEU A 1204 -41.85 5.07 -25.86
CA LEU A 1204 -41.77 6.46 -25.42
C LEU A 1204 -40.38 7.08 -25.73
N PRO A 1205 -40.30 8.36 -26.12
CA PRO A 1205 -39.03 9.04 -26.36
C PRO A 1205 -38.19 9.15 -25.08
N GLU A 1206 -36.88 8.95 -25.22
CA GLU A 1206 -35.89 8.97 -24.13
C GLU A 1206 -35.94 10.25 -23.28
N GLY A 1207 -36.17 11.41 -23.91
CA GLY A 1207 -36.28 12.70 -23.24
C GLY A 1207 -37.48 12.83 -22.29
N ALA A 1208 -38.50 11.98 -22.43
CA ALA A 1208 -39.68 11.99 -21.54
C ALA A 1208 -39.37 11.49 -20.12
N PHE A 1209 -38.30 10.70 -19.96
CA PHE A 1209 -37.89 10.13 -18.68
C PHE A 1209 -37.00 11.07 -17.86
N TYR A 1210 -36.58 12.21 -18.42
CA TYR A 1210 -35.73 13.18 -17.73
C TYR A 1210 -36.55 14.13 -16.84
N MET A 1211 -36.12 14.33 -15.59
CA MET A 1211 -36.70 15.27 -14.61
C MET A 1211 -38.21 15.12 -14.44
N VAL A 1212 -38.66 13.91 -14.13
CA VAL A 1212 -40.06 13.55 -13.83
C VAL A 1212 -40.15 12.76 -12.53
N GLY A 1213 -41.28 12.83 -11.83
CA GLY A 1213 -41.53 12.07 -10.60
C GLY A 1213 -41.76 10.58 -10.90
N ASP A 1214 -42.99 10.23 -11.29
CA ASP A 1214 -43.42 8.87 -11.56
C ASP A 1214 -43.50 8.53 -13.07
N PHE A 1215 -43.82 7.27 -13.39
CA PHE A 1215 -43.96 6.82 -14.78
C PHE A 1215 -45.16 7.47 -15.50
N ALA A 1216 -46.22 7.86 -14.78
CA ALA A 1216 -47.35 8.57 -15.37
C ALA A 1216 -46.93 9.96 -15.87
N SER A 1217 -46.13 10.68 -15.09
CA SER A 1217 -45.54 11.96 -15.49
C SER A 1217 -44.65 11.82 -16.73
N ALA A 1218 -43.90 10.72 -16.84
CA ALA A 1218 -43.11 10.40 -18.04
C ALA A 1218 -44.02 10.21 -19.27
N LYS A 1219 -45.16 9.52 -19.15
CA LYS A 1219 -46.15 9.35 -20.24
C LYS A 1219 -46.74 10.69 -20.70
N VAL A 1220 -47.17 11.54 -19.77
CA VAL A 1220 -47.70 12.87 -20.10
C VAL A 1220 -46.64 13.74 -20.79
N LYS A 1221 -45.39 13.68 -20.34
CA LYS A 1221 -44.28 14.40 -20.98
C LYS A 1221 -43.98 13.85 -22.38
N ALA A 1222 -44.06 12.54 -22.58
CA ALA A 1222 -43.92 11.92 -23.89
C ALA A 1222 -45.01 12.39 -24.87
N GLU A 1223 -46.27 12.45 -24.44
CA GLU A 1223 -47.38 12.95 -25.27
C GLU A 1223 -47.15 14.39 -25.74
N LYS A 1224 -46.63 15.26 -24.86
CA LYS A 1224 -46.26 16.64 -25.21
C LYS A 1224 -45.12 16.69 -26.22
N ILE A 1225 -44.03 15.95 -25.99
CA ILE A 1225 -42.89 15.88 -26.90
C ILE A 1225 -43.31 15.38 -28.28
N LEU A 1226 -44.15 14.34 -28.34
CA LEU A 1226 -44.68 13.80 -29.59
C LEU A 1226 -45.65 14.78 -30.28
N ALA A 1227 -46.45 15.53 -29.54
CA ALA A 1227 -47.30 16.58 -30.11
C ALA A 1227 -46.48 17.74 -30.71
N GLU A 1228 -45.38 18.14 -30.07
CA GLU A 1228 -44.45 19.16 -30.55
C GLU A 1228 -43.62 18.71 -31.75
N LEU A 1229 -43.24 17.44 -31.83
CA LEU A 1229 -42.52 16.87 -33.01
C LEU A 1229 -43.43 16.70 -34.23
N ASN A 1230 -44.74 16.59 -34.03
CA ASN A 1230 -45.75 16.47 -35.08
C ASN A 1230 -46.38 17.81 -35.50
N ALA A 1231 -46.05 18.91 -34.79
CA ALA A 1231 -46.47 20.28 -35.09
C ALA A 1231 -45.37 21.01 -35.87
#